data_AF-W0QB86-F1
#
_entry.id   AF-W0QB86-F1
#
_cell.length_a   1.000
_cell.length_b   1.000
_cell.length_c   1.000
_cell.angle_alpha   90.00
_cell.angle_beta   90.00
_cell.angle_gamma   90.00
#
_symmetry.space_group_name_H-M   'P 1'
#
loop_
_entity.id
_entity.type
_entity.pdbx_description
1 polymer ?
#
loop_
_entity_poly.entity_id
_entity_poly.type
_entity_poly.pdbx_seq_one_letter_code
_entity_poly.pdbx_strand_id
1 'polypeptide(L)'
;MKWVLRIFGILTAIFIAVITFLCVPNTQLATPINWILPKEWKVKIPQGLHLNWQGSSVSQFQLSYRDCPLISADKTDLTWIKQNHLFAEKLDIDYHCLSLFPKSENNSNTSLKALLAVIPDGEATIHSLNWKNLPANFNPRIIQLLEQQAALKLSLFDGEIKATLAQQAVNFSAFFANGKLNADLTYQPSEQEQHKFTFSAEIEDNFLTLPPALFAEYHWQLPNEIIATKALQIGHSTLNWQKNAQQQLEGNWQASLNNAENDKLDFPFLFDGESLEIKQGRFNWSLTEHFPLHGFVTAKFTPQSFTNEPFLPLKTAIRISLLSQNNWGKGNIVISNSEGKITEQGLNLPLRLTGNIKQGNFILYSSIPLDFQGNYDDLTLKFLPTSLLRLTGQERYLTVEDLRFPLAGIKIDKYGIHGRLHAILRGQSPDFKNIEFHLDGQAQNFKAGALDFFQAPKDPKAIKDSWKWRIWGSSNLKALNSKVNLSGRGQWHKNIVQLNELRGDLSSVRLDGTTIPKTELTNTQAIKFNIKKFTLDGAMQLKSPEITFDYGGGLPKPQAKLSFNGELENLNFKGTISSTELGPLRLFARRQLTADASQIIGKLYWPEQSAHGFQPLFPFRSQWIINNGTIRGETAFTASSQKGLIAGGHLAIRNGGLSLPDGEAKGIEFALPYRYQNGRFHFGVKKPIDVKVAQVKLGDLALDNASMKINGYYPYTKSKPLNLNQLSFNLFGGKLNVKRFALPQTEIAYLNLERLDFEKILQFMQYQQIDLKGKANATLPFWLSGKPCYICDGLLTQAETSYLTFTPELLSEMKKSGYTEQILLHLVDKSTINDFRSLINVGPKGDLVLDGKLKLSSNQDQSKVNLNYNHRENMFDLWKLINYSSQFEQKLENYLYQKLDNEEK
;
A
#
# COMPACT_ATOMS: atom_id res chain seq x y z
N MET A 1 -50.93 44.23 -101.02
CA MET A 1 -49.76 43.60 -101.68
C MET A 1 -48.48 43.53 -100.84
N LYS A 2 -48.03 44.58 -100.14
CA LYS A 2 -46.81 44.55 -99.30
C LYS A 2 -46.86 43.62 -98.06
N TRP A 3 -48.06 43.31 -97.55
CA TRP A 3 -48.24 42.43 -96.39
C TRP A 3 -48.15 40.93 -96.76
N VAL A 4 -48.69 40.56 -97.93
CA VAL A 4 -48.58 39.21 -98.49
C VAL A 4 -47.14 38.88 -98.86
N LEU A 5 -46.36 39.84 -99.41
CA LEU A 5 -44.93 39.65 -99.68
C LEU A 5 -44.05 39.54 -98.43
N ARG A 6 -44.42 40.17 -97.31
CA ARG A 6 -43.71 40.02 -96.03
C ARG A 6 -44.03 38.69 -95.36
N ILE A 7 -45.27 38.24 -95.41
CA ILE A 7 -45.66 36.92 -94.91
C ILE A 7 -45.04 35.82 -95.78
N PHE A 8 -45.03 35.98 -97.10
CA PHE A 8 -44.37 35.04 -98.01
C PHE A 8 -42.85 35.07 -97.84
N GLY A 9 -42.23 36.23 -97.58
CA GLY A 9 -40.81 36.39 -97.28
C GLY A 9 -40.38 35.80 -95.93
N ILE A 10 -41.23 35.90 -94.90
CA ILE A 10 -40.99 35.27 -93.59
C ILE A 10 -41.26 33.76 -93.66
N LEU A 11 -42.31 33.32 -94.36
CA LEU A 11 -42.56 31.90 -94.60
C LEU A 11 -41.48 31.27 -95.48
N THR A 12 -40.96 31.95 -96.51
CA THR A 12 -39.81 31.46 -97.28
C THR A 12 -38.51 31.54 -96.51
N ALA A 13 -38.28 32.53 -95.66
CA ALA A 13 -37.10 32.55 -94.77
C ALA A 13 -37.16 31.44 -93.71
N ILE A 14 -38.35 31.13 -93.16
CA ILE A 14 -38.57 30.01 -92.25
C ILE A 14 -38.47 28.67 -93.01
N PHE A 15 -39.01 28.58 -94.23
CA PHE A 15 -38.94 27.37 -95.05
C PHE A 15 -37.51 27.12 -95.57
N ILE A 16 -36.77 28.17 -95.93
CA ILE A 16 -35.35 28.10 -96.28
C ILE A 16 -34.53 27.78 -95.03
N ALA A 17 -34.81 28.38 -93.87
CA ALA A 17 -34.14 28.04 -92.61
C ALA A 17 -34.41 26.59 -92.20
N VAL A 18 -35.64 26.11 -92.32
CA VAL A 18 -36.05 24.73 -92.03
C VAL A 18 -35.45 23.75 -93.05
N ILE A 19 -35.40 24.10 -94.34
CA ILE A 19 -34.74 23.30 -95.37
C ILE A 19 -33.21 23.29 -95.18
N THR A 20 -32.58 24.42 -94.84
CA THR A 20 -31.14 24.45 -94.52
C THR A 20 -30.86 23.69 -93.23
N PHE A 21 -31.76 23.70 -92.24
CA PHE A 21 -31.64 22.93 -91.01
C PHE A 21 -31.85 21.42 -91.25
N LEU A 22 -32.66 21.04 -92.24
CA LEU A 22 -32.89 19.66 -92.69
C LEU A 22 -31.82 19.14 -93.69
N CYS A 23 -31.10 20.02 -94.39
CA CYS A 23 -30.07 19.67 -95.38
C CYS A 23 -28.62 19.81 -94.89
N VAL A 24 -28.39 20.31 -93.67
CA VAL A 24 -27.06 20.24 -93.04
C VAL A 24 -26.77 18.78 -92.68
N PRO A 25 -25.63 18.19 -93.11
CA PRO A 25 -25.30 16.82 -92.74
C PRO A 25 -25.28 16.69 -91.21
N ASN A 26 -25.87 15.60 -90.72
CA ASN A 26 -26.17 15.35 -89.31
C ASN A 26 -24.99 15.60 -88.35
N THR A 27 -23.76 15.59 -88.86
CA THR A 27 -22.50 15.82 -88.14
C THR A 27 -22.14 17.29 -87.86
N GLN A 28 -22.85 18.28 -88.41
CA GLN A 28 -22.54 19.72 -88.24
C GLN A 28 -23.46 20.50 -87.29
N LEU A 29 -24.47 19.86 -86.69
CA LEU A 29 -25.40 20.46 -85.72
C LEU A 29 -24.74 20.93 -84.41
N ALA A 30 -23.52 20.46 -84.09
CA ALA A 30 -22.75 20.95 -82.95
C ALA A 30 -22.28 22.41 -83.10
N THR A 31 -22.17 22.90 -84.34
CA THR A 31 -21.65 24.26 -84.65
C THR A 31 -22.56 25.39 -84.13
N PRO A 32 -23.89 25.40 -84.40
CA PRO A 32 -24.78 26.42 -83.83
C PRO A 32 -24.93 26.32 -82.31
N ILE A 33 -24.87 25.11 -81.72
CA ILE A 33 -24.89 24.91 -80.26
C ILE A 33 -23.67 25.59 -79.62
N ASN A 34 -22.49 25.41 -80.22
CA ASN A 34 -21.24 26.03 -79.75
C ASN A 34 -21.19 27.56 -79.92
N TRP A 35 -22.09 28.18 -80.70
CA TRP A 35 -22.19 29.64 -80.79
C TRP A 35 -22.92 30.26 -79.59
N ILE A 36 -23.79 29.49 -78.94
CA ILE A 36 -24.62 29.96 -77.81
C ILE A 36 -23.95 29.63 -76.47
N LEU A 37 -23.09 28.61 -76.43
CA LEU A 37 -22.35 28.24 -75.23
C LEU A 37 -21.27 29.27 -74.86
N PRO A 38 -20.94 29.44 -73.56
CA PRO A 38 -19.84 30.31 -73.15
C PRO A 38 -18.51 29.86 -73.77
N LYS A 39 -17.58 30.80 -74.04
CA LYS A 39 -16.34 30.57 -74.82
C LYS A 39 -15.46 29.39 -74.36
N GLU A 40 -15.57 28.99 -73.10
CA GLU A 40 -14.78 27.91 -72.51
C GLU A 40 -15.44 26.52 -72.65
N TRP A 41 -16.70 26.45 -73.09
CA TRP A 41 -17.47 25.22 -73.26
C TRP A 41 -17.58 24.83 -74.73
N LYS A 42 -17.43 23.54 -75.03
CA LYS A 42 -17.59 22.98 -76.38
C LYS A 42 -18.36 21.67 -76.32
N VAL A 43 -19.38 21.54 -77.16
CA VAL A 43 -20.14 20.32 -77.41
C VAL A 43 -19.65 19.66 -78.70
N LYS A 44 -19.50 18.34 -78.67
CA LYS A 44 -19.23 17.50 -79.84
C LYS A 44 -20.30 16.41 -79.95
N ILE A 45 -20.79 16.19 -81.17
CA ILE A 45 -21.76 15.14 -81.51
C ILE A 45 -21.18 14.34 -82.68
N PRO A 46 -20.29 13.37 -82.42
CA PRO A 46 -19.43 12.78 -83.45
C PRO A 46 -20.18 12.03 -84.56
N GLN A 47 -21.30 11.39 -84.22
CA GLN A 47 -22.09 10.56 -85.14
C GLN A 47 -23.36 11.27 -85.66
N GLY A 48 -23.53 12.55 -85.31
CA GLY A 48 -24.69 13.35 -85.66
C GLY A 48 -25.97 13.02 -84.88
N LEU A 49 -27.07 13.72 -85.20
CA LEU A 49 -28.31 13.72 -84.41
C LEU A 49 -29.50 13.19 -85.22
N HIS A 50 -30.09 12.06 -84.83
CA HIS A 50 -31.26 11.50 -85.50
C HIS A 50 -32.55 12.15 -84.97
N LEU A 51 -33.09 13.12 -85.72
CA LEU A 51 -34.38 13.76 -85.43
C LEU A 51 -35.56 12.92 -85.95
N ASN A 52 -36.57 12.72 -85.09
CA ASN A 52 -37.90 12.32 -85.50
C ASN A 52 -38.94 13.29 -84.86
N TRP A 53 -40.22 13.16 -85.23
CA TRP A 53 -41.25 14.06 -84.69
C TRP A 53 -41.45 13.92 -83.16
N GLN A 54 -41.18 12.73 -82.62
CA GLN A 54 -41.40 12.36 -81.21
C GLN A 54 -40.21 12.66 -80.30
N GLY A 55 -39.03 12.95 -80.87
CA GLY A 55 -37.78 13.16 -80.15
C GLY A 55 -36.54 13.19 -81.04
N SER A 56 -35.35 13.33 -80.43
CA SER A 56 -34.05 13.21 -81.07
C SER A 56 -33.18 12.15 -80.40
N SER A 57 -32.46 11.35 -81.16
CA SER A 57 -31.50 10.36 -80.66
C SER A 57 -30.08 10.70 -81.10
N VAL A 58 -29.13 10.62 -80.18
CA VAL A 58 -27.70 10.85 -80.40
C VAL A 58 -26.93 9.63 -79.94
N SER A 59 -26.17 9.01 -80.84
CA SER A 59 -25.38 7.83 -80.48
C SER A 59 -24.25 8.17 -79.50
N GLN A 60 -23.62 9.35 -79.63
CA GLN A 60 -22.58 9.83 -78.73
C GLN A 60 -22.63 11.36 -78.58
N PHE A 61 -22.58 11.83 -77.34
CA PHE A 61 -22.56 13.24 -76.97
C PHE A 61 -21.35 13.50 -76.06
N GLN A 62 -20.61 14.58 -76.30
CA GLN A 62 -19.48 14.96 -75.46
C GLN A 62 -19.52 16.46 -75.15
N LEU A 63 -19.42 16.81 -73.87
CA LEU A 63 -19.29 18.17 -73.37
C LEU A 63 -17.88 18.36 -72.82
N SER A 64 -17.19 19.37 -73.32
CA SER A 64 -15.82 19.72 -72.93
C SER A 64 -15.72 21.11 -72.33
N TYR A 65 -14.88 21.25 -71.31
CA TYR A 65 -14.49 22.53 -70.72
C TYR A 65 -12.99 22.75 -70.95
N ARG A 66 -12.61 23.88 -71.57
CA ARG A 66 -11.22 24.17 -71.99
C ARG A 66 -10.52 22.99 -72.69
N ASP A 67 -11.24 22.34 -73.60
CA ASP A 67 -10.84 21.15 -74.36
C ASP A 67 -10.68 19.84 -73.56
N CYS A 68 -11.00 19.84 -72.26
CA CYS A 68 -11.07 18.62 -71.43
C CYS A 68 -12.45 17.95 -71.55
N PRO A 69 -12.57 16.65 -71.87
CA PRO A 69 -13.84 15.93 -72.04
C PRO A 69 -14.55 15.67 -70.70
N LEU A 70 -15.16 16.71 -70.13
CA LEU A 70 -15.82 16.65 -68.82
C LEU A 70 -16.92 15.59 -68.75
N ILE A 71 -17.79 15.54 -69.76
CA ILE A 71 -18.91 14.59 -69.83
C ILE A 71 -18.91 13.92 -71.20
N SER A 72 -19.02 12.59 -71.22
CA SER A 72 -19.27 11.79 -72.43
C SER A 72 -20.49 10.91 -72.21
N ALA A 73 -21.53 11.02 -73.03
CA ALA A 73 -22.73 10.20 -72.97
C ALA A 73 -22.87 9.32 -74.23
N ASP A 74 -23.24 8.05 -74.04
CA ASP A 74 -23.58 7.13 -75.12
C ASP A 74 -25.11 6.90 -75.16
N LYS A 75 -25.66 6.75 -76.37
CA LYS A 75 -27.09 6.50 -76.66
C LYS A 75 -28.00 7.43 -75.84
N THR A 76 -28.01 8.70 -76.23
CA THR A 76 -28.81 9.76 -75.60
C THR A 76 -30.07 10.03 -76.41
N ASP A 77 -31.23 9.80 -75.84
CA ASP A 77 -32.53 10.07 -76.45
C ASP A 77 -33.22 11.24 -75.74
N LEU A 78 -33.74 12.21 -76.48
CA LEU A 78 -34.52 13.33 -75.97
C LEU A 78 -35.92 13.25 -76.56
N THR A 79 -36.96 13.20 -75.73
CA THR A 79 -38.37 13.19 -76.17
C THR A 79 -39.09 14.44 -75.66
N TRP A 80 -40.08 14.96 -76.40
CA TRP A 80 -40.69 16.28 -76.10
C TRP A 80 -42.23 16.37 -76.27
N ILE A 81 -42.91 15.34 -76.78
CA ILE A 81 -44.37 15.43 -77.10
C ILE A 81 -45.29 15.35 -75.88
N LYS A 82 -44.93 14.57 -74.85
CA LYS A 82 -45.73 14.46 -73.61
C LYS A 82 -45.12 15.26 -72.46
N GLN A 83 -43.79 15.17 -72.33
CA GLN A 83 -42.96 15.81 -71.33
C GLN A 83 -41.54 15.80 -71.90
N ASN A 84 -40.73 16.81 -71.60
CA ASN A 84 -39.31 16.79 -71.98
C ASN A 84 -38.62 15.69 -71.17
N HIS A 85 -38.15 14.62 -71.81
CA HIS A 85 -37.43 13.53 -71.15
C HIS A 85 -36.13 13.20 -71.87
N LEU A 86 -35.01 13.32 -71.15
CA LEU A 86 -33.66 13.00 -71.60
C LEU A 86 -33.25 11.63 -71.03
N PHE A 87 -33.10 10.62 -71.88
CA PHE A 87 -32.55 9.32 -71.53
C PHE A 87 -31.09 9.22 -71.98
N ALA A 88 -30.21 8.68 -71.14
CA ALA A 88 -28.85 8.32 -71.54
C ALA A 88 -28.52 6.92 -71.02
N GLU A 89 -28.08 6.02 -71.91
CA GLU A 89 -27.69 4.66 -71.53
C GLU A 89 -26.45 4.68 -70.62
N LYS A 90 -25.44 5.47 -71.01
CA LYS A 90 -24.18 5.57 -70.27
C LYS A 90 -23.69 7.01 -70.24
N LEU A 91 -23.24 7.46 -69.07
CA LEU A 91 -22.67 8.77 -68.84
C LEU A 91 -21.33 8.63 -68.10
N ASP A 92 -20.24 9.03 -68.73
CA ASP A 92 -18.92 9.07 -68.14
C ASP A 92 -18.54 10.51 -67.76
N ILE A 93 -18.19 10.74 -66.50
CA ILE A 93 -17.70 12.03 -65.99
C ILE A 93 -16.20 11.93 -65.72
N ASP A 94 -15.40 12.83 -66.30
CA ASP A 94 -13.96 12.88 -66.08
C ASP A 94 -13.62 13.80 -64.89
N TYR A 95 -13.16 13.20 -63.79
CA TYR A 95 -12.84 13.91 -62.56
C TYR A 95 -11.64 14.87 -62.75
N HIS A 96 -10.67 14.53 -63.62
CA HIS A 96 -9.51 15.39 -63.86
C HIS A 96 -9.95 16.76 -64.41
N CYS A 97 -10.98 16.79 -65.26
CA CYS A 97 -11.51 18.02 -65.82
C CYS A 97 -12.10 18.97 -64.76
N LEU A 98 -12.61 18.45 -63.64
CA LEU A 98 -13.15 19.27 -62.55
C LEU A 98 -12.06 20.14 -61.89
N SER A 99 -10.80 19.68 -61.91
CA SER A 99 -9.67 20.43 -61.34
C SER A 99 -9.28 21.67 -62.15
N LEU A 100 -9.77 21.79 -63.39
CA LEU A 100 -9.52 22.92 -64.28
C LEU A 100 -10.48 24.09 -64.04
N PHE A 101 -11.53 23.91 -63.23
CA PHE A 101 -12.45 24.96 -62.87
C PHE A 101 -11.78 26.01 -61.97
N PRO A 102 -12.13 27.30 -62.11
CA PRO A 102 -11.55 28.38 -61.31
C PRO A 102 -11.86 28.20 -59.82
N LYS A 103 -10.84 28.41 -58.97
CA LYS A 103 -10.93 28.25 -57.51
C LYS A 103 -11.46 29.49 -56.76
N SER A 104 -11.71 30.60 -57.46
CA SER A 104 -12.28 31.85 -56.92
C SER A 104 -12.87 32.70 -58.05
N GLU A 105 -14.00 33.38 -57.82
CA GLU A 105 -14.62 34.24 -58.82
C GLU A 105 -14.14 35.69 -58.78
N ASN A 106 -13.78 36.21 -59.96
CA ASN A 106 -13.79 37.63 -60.31
C ASN A 106 -14.70 37.90 -61.53
N ASN A 107 -15.50 36.92 -61.99
CA ASN A 107 -16.36 37.04 -63.17
C ASN A 107 -17.76 36.46 -62.91
N SER A 108 -18.76 37.33 -62.96
CA SER A 108 -20.15 37.17 -62.51
C SER A 108 -21.09 36.40 -63.46
N ASN A 109 -20.61 35.41 -64.21
CA ASN A 109 -21.43 34.67 -65.19
C ASN A 109 -21.89 33.28 -64.72
N THR A 110 -21.74 32.96 -63.43
CA THR A 110 -21.89 31.60 -62.86
C THR A 110 -22.80 31.53 -61.63
N SER A 111 -23.69 32.52 -61.42
CA SER A 111 -24.68 32.46 -60.34
C SER A 111 -25.66 31.31 -60.51
N LEU A 112 -26.04 30.63 -59.41
CA LEU A 112 -27.01 29.53 -59.42
C LEU A 112 -28.30 29.88 -60.16
N LYS A 113 -28.88 31.04 -59.88
CA LYS A 113 -30.11 31.51 -60.54
C LYS A 113 -29.96 31.63 -62.05
N ALA A 114 -28.81 32.10 -62.52
CA ALA A 114 -28.53 32.18 -63.96
C ALA A 114 -28.37 30.79 -64.59
N LEU A 115 -27.75 29.83 -63.89
CA LEU A 115 -27.60 28.46 -64.37
C LEU A 115 -28.95 27.73 -64.46
N LEU A 116 -29.81 27.86 -63.44
CA LEU A 116 -31.14 27.22 -63.44
C LEU A 116 -32.09 27.81 -64.48
N ALA A 117 -31.98 29.11 -64.77
CA ALA A 117 -32.82 29.77 -65.76
C ALA A 117 -32.58 29.29 -67.22
N VAL A 118 -31.45 28.63 -67.49
CA VAL A 118 -31.07 28.16 -68.83
C VAL A 118 -31.39 26.67 -69.04
N ILE A 119 -31.70 25.93 -67.96
CA ILE A 119 -32.05 24.50 -68.05
C ILE A 119 -33.56 24.38 -68.29
N PRO A 120 -34.00 23.72 -69.37
CA PRO A 120 -35.42 23.56 -69.64
C PRO A 120 -36.08 22.60 -68.63
N ASP A 121 -37.34 22.86 -68.29
CA ASP A 121 -38.14 21.93 -67.48
C ASP A 121 -38.25 20.57 -68.17
N GLY A 122 -38.12 19.50 -67.39
CA GLY A 122 -38.08 18.13 -67.89
C GLY A 122 -37.50 17.13 -66.91
N GLU A 123 -37.48 15.87 -67.34
CA GLU A 123 -36.90 14.75 -66.61
C GLU A 123 -35.66 14.23 -67.35
N ALA A 124 -34.65 13.77 -66.62
CA ALA A 124 -33.51 13.08 -67.19
C ALA A 124 -33.27 11.75 -66.46
N THR A 125 -33.06 10.67 -67.21
CA THR A 125 -32.74 9.34 -66.70
C THR A 125 -31.43 8.85 -67.30
N ILE A 126 -30.44 8.63 -66.45
CA ILE A 126 -29.15 8.05 -66.79
C ILE A 126 -29.11 6.62 -66.24
N HIS A 127 -28.94 5.64 -67.12
CA HIS A 127 -28.96 4.22 -66.71
C HIS A 127 -27.64 3.79 -66.06
N SER A 128 -26.49 4.22 -66.60
CA SER A 128 -25.16 3.94 -66.06
C SER A 128 -24.32 5.21 -65.97
N LEU A 129 -24.07 5.70 -64.76
CA LEU A 129 -23.12 6.77 -64.46
C LEU A 129 -21.76 6.18 -64.04
N ASN A 130 -20.67 6.61 -64.67
CA ASN A 130 -19.31 6.20 -64.31
C ASN A 130 -18.37 7.40 -64.14
N TRP A 131 -17.37 7.26 -63.28
CA TRP A 131 -16.33 8.25 -63.04
C TRP A 131 -14.99 7.82 -63.66
N LYS A 132 -14.32 8.72 -64.39
CA LYS A 132 -12.99 8.52 -64.99
C LYS A 132 -11.94 9.36 -64.28
N ASN A 133 -10.70 8.87 -64.30
CA ASN A 133 -9.51 9.56 -63.78
C ASN A 133 -9.65 10.02 -62.31
N LEU A 134 -10.18 9.14 -61.45
CA LEU A 134 -10.26 9.40 -60.01
C LEU A 134 -8.85 9.56 -59.41
N PRO A 135 -8.64 10.46 -58.43
CA PRO A 135 -7.34 10.66 -57.82
C PRO A 135 -6.88 9.44 -57.01
N ALA A 136 -5.62 9.03 -57.17
CA ALA A 136 -5.06 7.87 -56.45
C ALA A 136 -4.98 8.07 -54.93
N ASN A 137 -5.09 9.30 -54.44
CA ASN A 137 -5.09 9.66 -53.02
C ASN A 137 -6.50 9.69 -52.40
N PHE A 138 -7.55 9.35 -53.14
CA PHE A 138 -8.90 9.20 -52.58
C PHE A 138 -8.99 8.03 -51.62
N ASN A 139 -9.95 8.10 -50.70
CA ASN A 139 -10.22 6.98 -49.79
C ASN A 139 -10.60 5.74 -50.64
N PRO A 140 -9.95 4.58 -50.43
CA PRO A 140 -10.23 3.36 -51.18
C PRO A 140 -11.72 2.97 -51.21
N ARG A 141 -12.46 3.25 -50.13
CA ARG A 141 -13.92 2.99 -50.06
C ARG A 141 -14.73 3.89 -50.99
N ILE A 142 -14.31 5.16 -51.14
CA ILE A 142 -14.95 6.11 -52.06
C ILE A 142 -14.64 5.72 -53.51
N ILE A 143 -13.40 5.32 -53.80
CA ILE A 143 -13.01 4.82 -55.13
C ILE A 143 -13.88 3.62 -55.49
N GLN A 144 -13.94 2.61 -54.61
CA GLN A 144 -14.75 1.41 -54.83
C GLN A 144 -16.23 1.75 -55.03
N LEU A 145 -16.76 2.77 -54.33
CA LEU A 145 -18.13 3.22 -54.50
C LEU A 145 -18.35 3.91 -55.86
N LEU A 146 -17.48 4.84 -56.25
CA LEU A 146 -17.61 5.59 -57.51
C LEU A 146 -17.34 4.74 -58.76
N GLU A 147 -16.66 3.60 -58.62
CA GLU A 147 -16.42 2.65 -59.70
C GLU A 147 -17.63 1.74 -60.00
N GLN A 148 -18.59 1.60 -59.09
CA GLN A 148 -19.78 0.78 -59.38
C GLN A 148 -20.80 1.58 -60.18
N GLN A 149 -21.57 0.86 -61.01
CA GLN A 149 -22.61 1.45 -61.84
C GLN A 149 -23.73 2.05 -60.97
N ALA A 150 -24.08 3.30 -61.23
CA ALA A 150 -25.18 3.99 -60.57
C ALA A 150 -26.20 4.50 -61.60
N ALA A 151 -27.48 4.37 -61.28
CA ALA A 151 -28.57 4.94 -62.07
C ALA A 151 -29.00 6.27 -61.46
N LEU A 152 -29.07 7.33 -62.27
CA LEU A 152 -29.42 8.68 -61.83
C LEU A 152 -30.72 9.12 -62.52
N LYS A 153 -31.66 9.65 -61.76
CA LYS A 153 -32.84 10.36 -62.28
C LYS A 153 -32.81 11.79 -61.76
N LEU A 154 -33.06 12.74 -62.64
CA LEU A 154 -33.15 14.16 -62.34
C LEU A 154 -34.50 14.66 -62.87
N SER A 155 -35.16 15.56 -62.16
CA SER A 155 -36.30 16.28 -62.67
C SER A 155 -36.25 17.74 -62.26
N LEU A 156 -36.62 18.62 -63.19
CA LEU A 156 -36.71 20.07 -63.00
C LEU A 156 -38.11 20.52 -63.42
N PHE A 157 -38.89 21.06 -62.49
CA PHE A 157 -40.20 21.65 -62.75
C PHE A 157 -40.40 22.87 -61.86
N ASP A 158 -40.82 24.00 -62.44
CA ASP A 158 -41.12 25.24 -61.72
C ASP A 158 -39.97 25.72 -60.81
N GLY A 159 -38.71 25.48 -61.22
CA GLY A 159 -37.52 25.82 -60.44
C GLY A 159 -37.20 24.86 -59.28
N GLU A 160 -37.94 23.76 -59.13
CA GLU A 160 -37.66 22.68 -58.19
C GLU A 160 -36.82 21.57 -58.85
N ILE A 161 -35.71 21.18 -58.24
CA ILE A 161 -34.88 20.06 -58.70
C ILE A 161 -35.07 18.86 -57.77
N LYS A 162 -35.42 17.70 -58.34
CA LYS A 162 -35.33 16.41 -57.64
C LYS A 162 -34.24 15.57 -58.29
N ALA A 163 -33.37 15.00 -57.49
CA ALA A 163 -32.34 14.07 -57.92
C ALA A 163 -32.45 12.78 -57.12
N THR A 164 -32.43 11.63 -57.79
CA THR A 164 -32.34 10.33 -57.13
C THR A 164 -31.25 9.50 -57.78
N LEU A 165 -30.31 9.02 -56.98
CA LEU A 165 -29.24 8.14 -57.41
C LEU A 165 -29.39 6.79 -56.68
N ALA A 166 -29.48 5.71 -57.43
CA ALA A 166 -29.57 4.36 -56.90
C ALA A 166 -28.40 3.51 -57.39
N GLN A 167 -27.75 2.84 -56.44
CA GLN A 167 -26.62 1.93 -56.63
C GLN A 167 -26.79 0.75 -55.65
N GLN A 168 -26.08 -0.36 -55.87
CA GLN A 168 -26.22 -1.59 -55.07
C GLN A 168 -26.17 -1.36 -53.55
N ALA A 169 -25.28 -0.50 -53.07
CA ALA A 169 -25.11 -0.20 -51.64
C ALA A 169 -25.53 1.23 -51.25
N VAL A 170 -25.92 2.08 -52.21
CA VAL A 170 -26.23 3.51 -51.96
C VAL A 170 -27.58 3.87 -52.53
N ASN A 171 -28.41 4.51 -51.71
CA ASN A 171 -29.60 5.21 -52.14
C ASN A 171 -29.46 6.69 -51.74
N PHE A 172 -29.53 7.58 -52.71
CA PHE A 172 -29.43 9.01 -52.50
C PHE A 172 -30.64 9.71 -53.14
N SER A 173 -31.22 10.63 -52.41
CA SER A 173 -32.26 11.53 -52.90
C SER A 173 -31.95 12.95 -52.47
N ALA A 174 -32.13 13.91 -53.37
CA ALA A 174 -31.99 15.33 -53.08
C ALA A 174 -33.14 16.11 -53.70
N PHE A 175 -33.55 17.15 -53.00
CA PHE A 175 -34.62 18.06 -53.39
C PHE A 175 -34.18 19.50 -53.13
N PHE A 176 -34.10 20.29 -54.19
CA PHE A 176 -33.80 21.71 -54.12
C PHE A 176 -35.04 22.52 -54.52
N ALA A 177 -35.53 23.35 -53.60
CA ALA A 177 -36.64 24.26 -53.86
C ALA A 177 -36.47 25.53 -53.01
N ASN A 178 -36.84 26.69 -53.56
CA ASN A 178 -36.81 27.98 -52.87
C ASN A 178 -35.47 28.32 -52.17
N GLY A 179 -34.34 27.98 -52.79
CA GLY A 179 -33.00 28.24 -52.23
C GLY A 179 -32.57 27.25 -51.13
N LYS A 180 -33.35 26.19 -50.87
CA LYS A 180 -33.06 25.19 -49.84
C LYS A 180 -32.82 23.81 -50.46
N LEU A 181 -31.67 23.21 -50.16
CA LEU A 181 -31.29 21.87 -50.57
C LEU A 181 -31.51 20.88 -49.42
N ASN A 182 -32.39 19.91 -49.63
CA ASN A 182 -32.56 18.78 -48.73
C ASN A 182 -31.99 17.52 -49.39
N ALA A 183 -31.29 16.68 -48.66
CA ALA A 183 -30.89 15.38 -49.17
C ALA A 183 -30.96 14.29 -48.09
N ASP A 184 -31.17 13.05 -48.56
CA ASP A 184 -31.12 11.82 -47.78
C ASP A 184 -30.20 10.84 -48.52
N LEU A 185 -29.18 10.36 -47.83
CA LEU A 185 -28.19 9.40 -48.29
C LEU A 185 -28.21 8.20 -47.33
N THR A 186 -28.52 7.03 -47.86
CA THR A 186 -28.35 5.75 -47.15
C THR A 186 -27.25 4.95 -47.83
N TYR A 187 -26.24 4.54 -47.07
CA TYR A 187 -25.15 3.67 -47.53
C TYR A 187 -25.08 2.42 -46.65
N GLN A 188 -25.21 1.25 -47.27
CA GLN A 188 -25.21 -0.05 -46.61
C GLN A 188 -24.34 -1.05 -47.38
N PRO A 189 -23.01 -1.07 -47.13
CA PRO A 189 -22.10 -1.98 -47.82
C PRO A 189 -22.19 -3.43 -47.33
N SER A 190 -22.74 -3.68 -46.13
CA SER A 190 -22.95 -5.03 -45.58
C SER A 190 -24.13 -5.08 -44.61
N GLU A 191 -24.53 -6.27 -44.13
CA GLU A 191 -25.57 -6.40 -43.11
C GLU A 191 -25.18 -5.79 -41.75
N GLN A 192 -23.87 -5.64 -41.47
CA GLN A 192 -23.36 -5.14 -40.20
C GLN A 192 -22.90 -3.67 -40.26
N GLU A 193 -22.95 -3.04 -41.44
CA GLU A 193 -22.52 -1.67 -41.67
C GLU A 193 -23.65 -0.88 -42.34
N GLN A 194 -24.15 0.14 -41.65
CA GLN A 194 -25.21 1.01 -42.16
C GLN A 194 -24.91 2.46 -41.82
N HIS A 195 -25.15 3.33 -42.79
CA HIS A 195 -24.99 4.77 -42.64
C HIS A 195 -26.22 5.45 -43.21
N LYS A 196 -26.80 6.38 -42.45
CA LYS A 196 -27.85 7.26 -42.92
C LYS A 196 -27.46 8.69 -42.66
N PHE A 197 -27.44 9.51 -43.70
CA PHE A 197 -27.07 10.91 -43.63
C PHE A 197 -28.19 11.74 -44.27
N THR A 198 -28.82 12.59 -43.48
CA THR A 198 -29.81 13.55 -43.97
C THR A 198 -29.28 14.95 -43.74
N PHE A 199 -29.50 15.85 -44.68
CA PHE A 199 -29.15 17.25 -44.47
C PHE A 199 -30.14 18.19 -45.15
N SER A 200 -30.15 19.42 -44.67
CA SER A 200 -30.98 20.53 -45.10
C SER A 200 -30.14 21.80 -45.03
N ALA A 201 -29.82 22.40 -46.17
CA ALA A 201 -28.93 23.56 -46.27
C ALA A 201 -29.61 24.70 -47.04
N GLU A 202 -29.43 25.93 -46.57
CA GLU A 202 -29.72 27.12 -47.38
C GLU A 202 -28.55 27.38 -48.31
N ILE A 203 -28.83 27.52 -49.60
CA ILE A 203 -27.81 27.68 -50.64
C ILE A 203 -27.86 29.13 -51.13
N GLU A 204 -26.76 29.86 -50.92
CA GLU A 204 -26.57 31.19 -51.50
C GLU A 204 -26.16 31.09 -52.98
N ASP A 205 -26.18 32.21 -53.71
CA ASP A 205 -25.85 32.23 -55.14
C ASP A 205 -24.40 31.77 -55.43
N ASN A 206 -23.51 31.80 -54.43
CA ASN A 206 -22.15 31.25 -54.47
C ASN A 206 -22.08 29.88 -53.80
N PHE A 207 -21.80 28.84 -54.58
CA PHE A 207 -21.67 27.46 -54.11
C PHE A 207 -20.35 27.13 -53.40
N LEU A 208 -19.36 28.01 -53.49
CA LEU A 208 -18.04 27.81 -52.88
C LEU A 208 -17.99 28.29 -51.42
N THR A 209 -19.03 28.98 -50.95
CA THR A 209 -19.15 29.42 -49.55
C THR A 209 -19.96 28.44 -48.73
N LEU A 210 -19.61 28.31 -47.44
CA LEU A 210 -20.41 27.51 -46.51
C LEU A 210 -21.86 28.05 -46.45
N PRO A 211 -22.87 27.16 -46.36
CA PRO A 211 -24.25 27.59 -46.32
C PRO A 211 -24.52 28.43 -45.06
N PRO A 212 -25.29 29.53 -45.15
CA PRO A 212 -25.62 30.38 -44.00
C PRO A 212 -26.42 29.61 -42.94
N ALA A 213 -27.18 28.60 -43.33
CA ALA A 213 -27.85 27.67 -42.41
C ALA A 213 -27.70 26.22 -42.87
N LEU A 214 -27.38 25.33 -41.93
CA LEU A 214 -27.34 23.89 -42.14
C LEU A 214 -28.01 23.18 -40.98
N PHE A 215 -28.78 22.14 -41.28
CA PHE A 215 -29.14 21.07 -40.36
C PHE A 215 -28.73 19.75 -41.01
N ALA A 216 -27.93 18.94 -40.32
CA ALA A 216 -27.48 17.65 -40.78
C ALA A 216 -27.59 16.62 -39.65
N GLU A 217 -28.00 15.41 -40.01
CA GLU A 217 -28.15 14.28 -39.10
C GLU A 217 -27.49 13.05 -39.71
N TYR A 218 -26.69 12.36 -38.91
CA TYR A 218 -25.90 11.21 -39.32
C TYR A 218 -26.10 10.07 -38.33
N HIS A 219 -26.64 8.95 -38.79
CA HIS A 219 -26.78 7.71 -38.02
C HIS A 219 -25.81 6.69 -38.59
N TRP A 220 -25.13 5.97 -37.70
CA TRP A 220 -24.21 4.92 -38.10
C TRP A 220 -24.39 3.64 -37.30
N GLN A 221 -24.05 2.55 -37.98
CA GLN A 221 -23.80 1.23 -37.45
C GLN A 221 -22.50 0.73 -38.10
N LEU A 222 -21.49 0.45 -37.28
CA LEU A 222 -20.15 0.04 -37.70
C LEU A 222 -19.88 -1.39 -37.22
N PRO A 223 -19.24 -2.23 -38.04
CA PRO A 223 -18.89 -3.59 -37.67
C PRO A 223 -17.59 -3.63 -36.85
N ASN A 224 -17.29 -4.79 -36.25
CA ASN A 224 -16.13 -4.96 -35.34
C ASN A 224 -14.78 -4.69 -36.04
N GLU A 225 -14.71 -4.92 -37.35
CA GLU A 225 -13.54 -4.70 -38.18
C GLU A 225 -13.17 -3.21 -38.29
N ILE A 226 -14.15 -2.31 -38.16
CA ILE A 226 -13.92 -0.86 -38.14
C ILE A 226 -13.66 -0.37 -36.72
N ILE A 227 -14.48 -0.79 -35.76
CA ILE A 227 -14.33 -0.37 -34.37
C ILE A 227 -14.64 -1.52 -33.39
N ALA A 228 -13.61 -1.95 -32.66
CA ALA A 228 -13.74 -3.03 -31.68
C ALA A 228 -14.54 -2.63 -30.43
N THR A 229 -14.61 -1.33 -30.13
CA THR A 229 -15.33 -0.81 -28.96
C THR A 229 -16.83 -0.80 -29.26
N LYS A 230 -17.57 -1.76 -28.70
CA LYS A 230 -19.02 -1.90 -28.88
C LYS A 230 -19.81 -0.61 -28.63
N ALA A 231 -19.42 0.19 -27.63
CA ALA A 231 -20.08 1.45 -27.31
C ALA A 231 -20.02 2.49 -28.45
N LEU A 232 -19.09 2.38 -29.39
CA LEU A 232 -18.92 3.31 -30.52
C LEU A 232 -19.53 2.78 -31.83
N GLN A 233 -20.02 1.54 -31.85
CA GLN A 233 -20.51 0.89 -33.07
C GLN A 233 -21.81 1.49 -33.59
N ILE A 234 -22.70 1.91 -32.70
CA ILE A 234 -23.99 2.48 -33.06
C ILE A 234 -24.08 3.87 -32.45
N GLY A 235 -24.55 4.85 -33.23
CA GLY A 235 -24.78 6.19 -32.73
C GLY A 235 -25.48 7.08 -33.73
N HIS A 236 -25.84 8.26 -33.25
CA HIS A 236 -26.32 9.35 -34.09
C HIS A 236 -25.63 10.66 -33.74
N SER A 237 -25.46 11.52 -34.74
CA SER A 237 -24.85 12.84 -34.64
C SER A 237 -25.74 13.84 -35.33
N THR A 238 -26.01 14.96 -34.69
CA THR A 238 -26.70 16.10 -35.30
C THR A 238 -25.76 17.30 -35.32
N LEU A 239 -25.80 18.04 -36.42
CA LEU A 239 -25.01 19.23 -36.64
C LEU A 239 -25.94 20.30 -37.17
N ASN A 240 -26.04 21.42 -36.47
CA ASN A 240 -26.79 22.57 -36.95
C ASN A 240 -25.98 23.84 -36.81
N TRP A 241 -26.19 24.78 -37.73
CA TRP A 241 -25.71 26.14 -37.58
C TRP A 241 -26.57 27.12 -38.35
N GLN A 242 -26.47 28.39 -37.96
CA GLN A 242 -27.05 29.53 -38.65
C GLN A 242 -26.10 30.73 -38.56
N LYS A 243 -26.14 31.60 -39.55
CA LYS A 243 -25.34 32.84 -39.59
C LYS A 243 -25.95 33.86 -38.63
N ASN A 244 -25.18 34.34 -37.67
CA ASN A 244 -25.62 35.33 -36.70
C ASN A 244 -25.52 36.77 -37.23
N ALA A 245 -25.93 37.75 -36.42
CA ALA A 245 -25.90 39.17 -36.79
C ALA A 245 -24.48 39.70 -37.09
N GLN A 246 -23.45 39.07 -36.53
CA GLN A 246 -22.04 39.37 -36.74
C GLN A 246 -21.42 38.62 -37.93
N GLN A 247 -22.25 37.98 -38.78
CA GLN A 247 -21.83 37.18 -39.93
C GLN A 247 -21.01 35.93 -39.59
N GLN A 248 -21.06 35.46 -38.34
CA GLN A 248 -20.39 34.23 -37.87
C GLN A 248 -21.38 33.06 -37.89
N LEU A 249 -20.89 31.84 -38.13
CA LEU A 249 -21.71 30.63 -38.04
C LEU A 249 -21.80 30.22 -36.57
N GLU A 250 -22.99 30.30 -36.00
CA GLU A 250 -23.29 29.85 -34.64
C GLU A 250 -24.15 28.60 -34.71
N GLY A 251 -23.72 27.55 -34.01
CA GLY A 251 -24.32 26.23 -34.17
C GLY A 251 -24.09 25.31 -32.99
N ASN A 252 -24.60 24.10 -33.13
CA ASN A 252 -24.42 23.05 -32.16
C ASN A 252 -24.13 21.72 -32.82
N TRP A 253 -23.16 21.00 -32.27
CA TRP A 253 -22.86 19.62 -32.63
C TRP A 253 -23.19 18.71 -31.46
N GLN A 254 -24.12 17.78 -31.66
CA GLN A 254 -24.51 16.81 -30.66
C GLN A 254 -24.27 15.39 -31.18
N ALA A 255 -23.82 14.50 -30.31
CA ALA A 255 -23.66 13.09 -30.63
C ALA A 255 -24.12 12.22 -29.47
N SER A 256 -24.83 11.14 -29.77
CA SER A 256 -25.20 10.12 -28.79
C SER A 256 -24.75 8.74 -29.25
N LEU A 257 -24.21 7.97 -28.32
CA LEU A 257 -23.65 6.64 -28.57
C LEU A 257 -24.54 5.55 -27.95
N ASN A 258 -24.70 4.43 -28.66
CA ASN A 258 -25.28 3.18 -28.20
C ASN A 258 -26.67 3.28 -27.52
N ASN A 259 -27.47 4.31 -27.85
CA ASN A 259 -28.75 4.64 -27.21
C ASN A 259 -28.72 4.73 -25.67
N ALA A 260 -27.53 4.89 -25.07
CA ALA A 260 -27.40 5.02 -23.62
C ALA A 260 -27.68 6.47 -23.19
N GLU A 261 -28.47 6.67 -22.13
CA GLU A 261 -28.76 8.02 -21.61
C GLU A 261 -27.48 8.79 -21.22
N ASN A 262 -26.39 8.07 -20.93
CA ASN A 262 -25.16 8.57 -20.34
C ASN A 262 -23.98 8.76 -21.31
N ASP A 263 -24.17 8.57 -22.63
CA ASP A 263 -23.10 8.75 -23.62
C ASP A 263 -23.49 9.82 -24.65
N LYS A 264 -23.45 11.09 -24.20
CA LYS A 264 -23.90 12.25 -24.97
C LYS A 264 -22.85 13.34 -25.00
N LEU A 265 -22.66 13.92 -26.18
CA LEU A 265 -21.84 15.10 -26.45
C LEU A 265 -22.76 16.22 -26.93
N ASP A 266 -22.54 17.43 -26.43
CA ASP A 266 -23.33 18.62 -26.76
C ASP A 266 -22.40 19.84 -26.82
N PHE A 267 -21.88 20.14 -28.01
CA PHE A 267 -20.82 21.10 -28.25
C PHE A 267 -21.34 22.28 -29.08
N PRO A 268 -21.85 23.34 -28.42
CA PRO A 268 -22.20 24.56 -29.11
C PRO A 268 -20.90 25.24 -29.56
N PHE A 269 -20.90 25.70 -30.81
CA PHE A 269 -19.73 26.28 -31.45
C PHE A 269 -20.05 27.60 -32.15
N LEU A 270 -18.99 28.39 -32.32
CA LEU A 270 -18.97 29.60 -33.10
C LEU A 270 -17.81 29.50 -34.09
N PHE A 271 -18.07 29.77 -35.35
CA PHE A 271 -17.08 29.78 -36.41
C PHE A 271 -17.12 31.12 -37.14
N ASP A 272 -15.98 31.81 -37.16
CA ASP A 272 -15.85 33.17 -37.71
C ASP A 272 -15.15 33.22 -39.09
N GLY A 273 -14.85 32.07 -39.67
CA GLY A 273 -14.07 31.95 -40.92
C GLY A 273 -12.57 31.70 -40.68
N GLU A 274 -12.03 32.12 -39.54
CA GLU A 274 -10.62 31.96 -39.18
C GLU A 274 -10.39 30.98 -38.02
N SER A 275 -11.39 30.83 -37.14
CA SER A 275 -11.31 30.02 -35.94
C SER A 275 -12.63 29.35 -35.58
N LEU A 276 -12.52 28.16 -34.98
CA LEU A 276 -13.64 27.39 -34.43
C LEU A 276 -13.55 27.43 -32.90
N GLU A 277 -14.56 28.01 -32.26
CA GLU A 277 -14.67 28.11 -30.81
C GLU A 277 -15.82 27.24 -30.29
N ILE A 278 -15.54 26.31 -29.38
CA ILE A 278 -16.53 25.53 -28.62
C ILE A 278 -16.75 26.20 -27.27
N LYS A 279 -17.99 26.55 -26.93
CA LYS A 279 -18.34 27.31 -25.72
C LYS A 279 -19.05 26.43 -24.69
N GLN A 280 -18.34 26.01 -23.64
CA GLN A 280 -18.92 25.16 -22.57
C GLN A 280 -19.61 23.88 -23.07
N GLY A 281 -19.03 23.23 -24.08
CA GLY A 281 -19.52 21.95 -24.58
C GLY A 281 -19.60 20.91 -23.46
N ARG A 282 -20.72 20.19 -23.37
CA ARG A 282 -20.97 19.20 -22.34
C ARG A 282 -20.66 17.82 -22.87
N PHE A 283 -19.98 17.02 -22.06
CA PHE A 283 -19.81 15.61 -22.35
C PHE A 283 -20.14 14.78 -21.12
N ASN A 284 -20.87 13.71 -21.36
CA ASN A 284 -21.11 12.64 -20.43
C ASN A 284 -20.73 11.37 -21.17
N TRP A 285 -19.68 10.69 -20.73
CA TRP A 285 -19.15 9.52 -21.43
C TRP A 285 -18.65 8.45 -20.46
N SER A 286 -19.27 7.28 -20.48
CA SER A 286 -18.96 6.13 -19.63
C SER A 286 -18.00 5.14 -20.32
N LEU A 287 -16.85 5.65 -20.79
CA LEU A 287 -15.87 4.90 -21.59
C LEU A 287 -15.29 3.67 -20.87
N THR A 288 -15.24 3.70 -19.53
CA THR A 288 -14.86 2.56 -18.68
C THR A 288 -15.79 2.46 -17.48
N GLU A 289 -16.07 1.24 -17.00
CA GLU A 289 -16.93 1.02 -15.81
C GLU A 289 -16.39 1.69 -14.53
N HIS A 290 -15.09 2.01 -14.48
CA HIS A 290 -14.41 2.48 -13.28
C HIS A 290 -14.16 4.00 -13.27
N PHE A 291 -14.34 4.68 -14.40
CA PHE A 291 -14.07 6.12 -14.52
C PHE A 291 -15.01 6.78 -15.55
N PRO A 292 -16.25 7.13 -15.15
CA PRO A 292 -17.14 7.88 -16.03
C PRO A 292 -16.64 9.32 -16.18
N LEU A 293 -16.54 9.79 -17.42
CA LEU A 293 -16.05 11.12 -17.79
C LEU A 293 -17.25 12.06 -17.93
N HIS A 294 -17.48 12.88 -16.91
CA HIS A 294 -18.49 13.94 -16.95
C HIS A 294 -17.81 15.30 -16.92
N GLY A 295 -18.17 16.20 -17.80
CA GLY A 295 -17.47 17.49 -17.83
C GLY A 295 -17.93 18.50 -18.84
N PHE A 296 -17.14 19.57 -18.89
CA PHE A 296 -17.30 20.68 -19.81
C PHE A 296 -16.00 20.91 -20.58
N VAL A 297 -16.11 21.25 -21.86
CA VAL A 297 -14.99 21.65 -22.70
C VAL A 297 -15.23 23.06 -23.23
N THR A 298 -14.20 23.90 -23.17
CA THR A 298 -14.13 25.16 -23.91
C THR A 298 -12.87 25.10 -24.74
N ALA A 299 -12.98 25.27 -26.05
CA ALA A 299 -11.84 25.10 -26.94
C ALA A 299 -11.88 26.13 -28.06
N LYS A 300 -10.72 26.63 -28.47
CA LYS A 300 -10.55 27.45 -29.66
C LYS A 300 -9.49 26.82 -30.54
N PHE A 301 -9.83 26.61 -31.80
CA PHE A 301 -8.99 26.01 -32.82
C PHE A 301 -8.78 27.04 -33.94
N THR A 302 -7.53 27.36 -34.26
CA THR A 302 -7.17 28.33 -35.30
C THR A 302 -6.13 27.70 -36.23
N PRO A 303 -6.54 27.16 -37.39
CA PRO A 303 -5.61 26.63 -38.39
C PRO A 303 -4.89 27.76 -39.11
N GLN A 304 -3.97 27.40 -40.02
CA GLN A 304 -3.31 28.36 -40.90
C GLN A 304 -4.27 28.91 -41.96
N SER A 305 -5.12 28.06 -42.54
CA SER A 305 -6.24 28.48 -43.39
C SER A 305 -7.29 27.37 -43.46
N PHE A 306 -8.57 27.75 -43.51
CA PHE A 306 -9.68 26.83 -43.77
C PHE A 306 -9.96 26.65 -45.28
N THR A 307 -9.44 27.53 -46.13
CA THR A 307 -9.79 27.61 -47.56
C THR A 307 -8.62 27.33 -48.49
N ASN A 308 -7.38 27.53 -48.03
CA ASN A 308 -6.16 27.34 -48.81
C ASN A 308 -5.22 26.36 -48.08
N GLU A 309 -4.51 25.50 -48.82
CA GLU A 309 -3.45 24.68 -48.23
C GLU A 309 -2.22 25.54 -47.88
N PRO A 310 -1.56 25.33 -46.72
CA PRO A 310 -1.77 24.24 -45.76
C PRO A 310 -2.70 24.58 -44.57
N PHE A 311 -3.41 23.57 -44.03
CA PHE A 311 -4.25 23.66 -42.81
C PHE A 311 -3.42 23.80 -41.52
N LEU A 312 -2.27 23.13 -41.45
CA LEU A 312 -1.35 23.16 -40.31
C LEU A 312 -0.33 24.29 -40.48
N PRO A 313 0.15 24.92 -39.39
CA PRO A 313 -0.04 24.53 -38.00
C PRO A 313 -1.39 24.95 -37.39
N LEU A 314 -1.94 24.09 -36.54
CA LEU A 314 -3.18 24.35 -35.80
C LEU A 314 -2.85 24.89 -34.41
N LYS A 315 -3.25 26.14 -34.14
CA LYS A 315 -3.19 26.70 -32.78
C LYS A 315 -4.39 26.22 -31.98
N THR A 316 -4.17 25.85 -30.72
CA THR A 316 -5.21 25.34 -29.83
C THR A 316 -5.19 26.09 -28.50
N ALA A 317 -6.37 26.44 -27.99
CA ALA A 317 -6.56 26.89 -26.63
C ALA A 317 -7.72 26.09 -26.04
N ILE A 318 -7.46 25.16 -25.13
CA ILE A 318 -8.43 24.18 -24.64
C ILE A 318 -8.51 24.29 -23.13
N ARG A 319 -9.72 24.14 -22.59
CA ARG A 319 -10.01 24.03 -21.16
C ARG A 319 -11.06 22.94 -20.97
N ILE A 320 -10.66 21.83 -20.37
CA ILE A 320 -11.51 20.69 -20.04
C ILE A 320 -11.70 20.68 -18.53
N SER A 321 -12.93 20.69 -18.07
CA SER A 321 -13.32 20.56 -16.66
C SER A 321 -13.94 19.19 -16.45
N LEU A 322 -13.29 18.32 -15.67
CA LEU A 322 -13.75 16.96 -15.36
C LEU A 322 -14.29 16.92 -13.94
N LEU A 323 -15.53 16.43 -13.81
CA LEU A 323 -16.24 16.29 -12.56
C LEU A 323 -16.06 14.88 -12.00
N SER A 324 -15.82 14.79 -10.70
CA SER A 324 -15.73 13.52 -9.97
C SER A 324 -16.54 13.60 -8.68
N GLN A 325 -16.94 12.46 -8.12
CA GLN A 325 -17.69 12.41 -6.87
C GLN A 325 -17.36 11.14 -6.08
N ASN A 326 -17.25 11.28 -4.75
CA ASN A 326 -17.26 10.17 -3.81
C ASN A 326 -17.95 10.60 -2.50
N ASN A 327 -17.77 9.79 -1.44
CA ASN A 327 -18.37 10.06 -0.12
C ASN A 327 -17.90 11.37 0.53
N TRP A 328 -16.80 11.98 0.08
CA TRP A 328 -16.34 13.31 0.51
C TRP A 328 -16.83 14.45 -0.41
N GLY A 329 -17.84 14.19 -1.23
CA GLY A 329 -18.53 15.16 -2.08
C GLY A 329 -17.98 15.24 -3.50
N LYS A 330 -18.23 16.37 -4.17
CA LYS A 330 -17.85 16.62 -5.56
C LYS A 330 -16.42 17.14 -5.66
N GLY A 331 -15.71 16.76 -6.72
CA GLY A 331 -14.39 17.24 -7.10
C GLY A 331 -14.41 17.74 -8.55
N ASN A 332 -13.50 18.65 -8.88
CA ASN A 332 -13.35 19.19 -10.22
C ASN A 332 -11.87 19.32 -10.55
N ILE A 333 -11.44 18.74 -11.67
CA ILE A 333 -10.10 18.90 -12.21
C ILE A 333 -10.16 19.57 -13.58
N VAL A 334 -9.39 20.64 -13.74
CA VAL A 334 -9.32 21.44 -14.96
C VAL A 334 -8.00 21.15 -15.65
N ILE A 335 -8.07 20.66 -16.88
CA ILE A 335 -6.95 20.51 -17.82
C ILE A 335 -7.04 21.68 -18.79
N SER A 336 -5.98 22.47 -18.96
CA SER A 336 -6.04 23.60 -19.87
C SER A 336 -4.72 23.87 -20.59
N ASN A 337 -4.80 24.42 -21.79
CA ASN A 337 -3.69 25.02 -22.52
C ASN A 337 -4.16 26.35 -23.14
N SER A 338 -3.31 27.38 -23.11
CA SER A 338 -3.64 28.69 -23.69
C SER A 338 -3.03 28.89 -25.08
N GLU A 339 -1.90 28.26 -25.37
CA GLU A 339 -1.10 28.48 -26.58
C GLU A 339 -0.52 27.17 -27.12
N GLY A 340 -1.39 26.20 -27.38
CA GLY A 340 -0.97 24.95 -28.03
C GLY A 340 -0.73 25.12 -29.52
N LYS A 341 0.17 24.31 -30.08
CA LYS A 341 0.46 24.26 -31.51
C LYS A 341 0.62 22.82 -31.96
N ILE A 342 -0.15 22.41 -32.95
CA ILE A 342 -0.06 21.12 -33.62
C ILE A 342 0.49 21.36 -35.03
N THR A 343 1.41 20.52 -35.48
CA THR A 343 2.09 20.61 -36.78
C THR A 343 2.07 19.24 -37.45
N GLU A 344 2.53 19.17 -38.71
CA GLU A 344 2.61 17.89 -39.45
C GLU A 344 3.54 16.87 -38.78
N GLN A 345 4.63 17.34 -38.16
CA GLN A 345 5.68 16.47 -37.62
C GLN A 345 5.52 16.21 -36.12
N GLY A 346 4.72 17.00 -35.41
CA GLY A 346 4.59 16.92 -33.97
C GLY A 346 3.70 17.98 -33.35
N LEU A 347 3.79 18.11 -32.03
CA LEU A 347 2.97 19.02 -31.24
C LEU A 347 3.79 19.72 -30.15
N ASN A 348 3.27 20.85 -29.68
CA ASN A 348 3.71 21.53 -28.47
C ASN A 348 2.47 22.08 -27.74
N LEU A 349 2.15 21.46 -26.60
CA LEU A 349 0.97 21.74 -25.79
C LEU A 349 1.40 22.06 -24.35
N PRO A 350 1.50 23.35 -23.97
CA PRO A 350 1.73 23.73 -22.58
C PRO A 350 0.44 23.51 -21.78
N LEU A 351 0.41 22.47 -20.94
CA LEU A 351 -0.76 22.08 -20.15
C LEU A 351 -0.67 22.59 -18.70
N ARG A 352 -1.81 22.92 -18.14
CA ARG A 352 -2.01 23.16 -16.71
C ARG A 352 -3.13 22.29 -16.20
N LEU A 353 -2.80 21.43 -15.25
CA LEU A 353 -3.74 20.55 -14.55
C LEU A 353 -3.95 21.08 -13.13
N THR A 354 -5.16 21.53 -12.81
CA THR A 354 -5.48 22.16 -11.52
C THR A 354 -6.79 21.67 -10.95
N GLY A 355 -6.87 21.49 -9.63
CA GLY A 355 -8.11 21.13 -8.93
C GLY A 355 -7.98 19.85 -8.14
N ASN A 356 -9.06 19.08 -8.03
CA ASN A 356 -9.04 17.81 -7.34
C ASN A 356 -9.93 16.74 -7.99
N ILE A 357 -9.51 15.49 -7.85
CA ILE A 357 -10.28 14.29 -8.18
C ILE A 357 -10.65 13.61 -6.88
N LYS A 358 -11.92 13.22 -6.76
CA LYS A 358 -12.46 12.47 -5.64
C LYS A 358 -12.94 11.11 -6.15
N GLN A 359 -12.20 10.05 -5.84
CA GLN A 359 -12.50 8.70 -6.33
C GLN A 359 -12.20 7.66 -5.24
N GLY A 360 -13.14 6.74 -5.02
CA GLY A 360 -13.04 5.71 -3.98
C GLY A 360 -12.72 6.34 -2.62
N ASN A 361 -11.67 5.82 -1.98
CA ASN A 361 -11.17 6.30 -0.69
C ASN A 361 -10.02 7.30 -0.81
N PHE A 362 -9.90 8.02 -1.93
CA PHE A 362 -8.89 9.08 -2.11
C PHE A 362 -9.45 10.42 -2.58
N ILE A 363 -8.74 11.48 -2.19
CA ILE A 363 -8.81 12.81 -2.77
C ILE A 363 -7.42 13.14 -3.32
N LEU A 364 -7.34 13.40 -4.61
CA LEU A 364 -6.12 13.78 -5.32
C LEU A 364 -6.21 15.26 -5.68
N TYR A 365 -5.29 16.07 -5.17
CA TYR A 365 -5.16 17.49 -5.49
C TYR A 365 -4.02 17.67 -6.50
N SER A 366 -4.28 18.41 -7.56
CA SER A 366 -3.32 18.71 -8.62
C SER A 366 -3.09 20.21 -8.76
N SER A 367 -1.83 20.59 -8.88
CA SER A 367 -1.37 21.89 -9.35
C SER A 367 -0.13 21.67 -10.20
N ILE A 368 -0.34 21.31 -11.47
CA ILE A 368 0.69 20.71 -12.32
C ILE A 368 0.74 21.45 -13.66
N PRO A 369 1.61 22.46 -13.79
CA PRO A 369 2.04 22.96 -15.10
C PRO A 369 3.02 21.97 -15.76
N LEU A 370 2.80 21.58 -17.01
CA LEU A 370 3.66 20.67 -17.75
C LEU A 370 3.67 20.99 -19.25
N ASP A 371 4.75 20.66 -19.95
CA ASP A 371 4.82 20.75 -21.41
C ASP A 371 4.67 19.36 -22.00
N PHE A 372 3.71 19.19 -22.90
CA PHE A 372 3.59 17.99 -23.73
C PHE A 372 4.02 18.34 -25.15
N GLN A 373 5.19 17.85 -25.57
CA GLN A 373 5.82 18.29 -26.82
C GLN A 373 6.70 17.21 -27.45
N GLY A 374 6.95 17.36 -28.75
CA GLY A 374 7.87 16.52 -29.52
C GLY A 374 7.29 16.12 -30.87
N ASN A 375 8.05 15.30 -31.60
CA ASN A 375 7.55 14.65 -32.81
C ASN A 375 6.63 13.49 -32.44
N TYR A 376 5.70 13.09 -33.31
CA TYR A 376 4.74 12.02 -33.00
C TYR A 376 5.41 10.69 -32.59
N ASP A 377 6.58 10.40 -33.16
CA ASP A 377 7.36 9.20 -32.81
C ASP A 377 8.16 9.32 -31.49
N ASP A 378 8.29 10.53 -30.93
CA ASP A 378 9.09 10.80 -29.73
C ASP A 378 8.49 11.93 -28.87
N LEU A 379 7.24 11.76 -28.49
CA LEU A 379 6.55 12.69 -27.59
C LEU A 379 7.11 12.60 -26.17
N THR A 380 7.18 13.76 -25.52
CA THR A 380 7.70 13.90 -24.17
C THR A 380 6.77 14.76 -23.33
N LEU A 381 6.62 14.41 -22.06
CA LEU A 381 5.90 15.17 -21.06
C LEU A 381 6.91 15.67 -20.02
N LYS A 382 7.02 16.98 -19.83
CA LYS A 382 7.96 17.60 -18.89
C LYS A 382 7.22 18.42 -17.86
N PHE A 383 7.38 18.09 -16.58
CA PHE A 383 6.78 18.84 -15.49
C PHE A 383 7.56 20.12 -15.19
N LEU A 384 6.85 21.25 -15.17
CA LEU A 384 7.42 22.59 -14.94
C LEU A 384 7.57 22.90 -13.45
N PRO A 385 8.33 23.95 -13.09
CA PRO A 385 8.43 24.43 -11.70
C PRO A 385 7.03 24.61 -11.09
N THR A 386 6.92 24.41 -9.77
CA THR A 386 5.67 24.41 -8.99
C THR A 386 4.72 23.23 -9.20
N SER A 387 5.04 22.28 -10.09
CA SER A 387 4.26 21.05 -10.23
C SER A 387 4.23 20.24 -8.93
N LEU A 388 3.03 20.08 -8.38
CA LEU A 388 2.77 19.34 -7.15
C LEU A 388 1.51 18.49 -7.31
N LEU A 389 1.63 17.23 -6.90
CA LEU A 389 0.52 16.34 -6.68
C LEU A 389 0.41 16.04 -5.19
N ARG A 390 -0.81 16.10 -4.64
CA ARG A 390 -1.06 15.79 -3.23
C ARG A 390 -2.21 14.78 -3.12
N LEU A 391 -2.09 13.79 -2.27
CA LEU A 391 -3.08 12.74 -2.05
C LEU A 391 -3.42 12.62 -0.57
N THR A 392 -4.71 12.46 -0.27
CA THR A 392 -5.23 12.15 1.07
C THR A 392 -6.25 11.04 0.96
N GLY A 393 -6.35 10.15 1.94
CA GLY A 393 -7.30 9.05 1.87
C GLY A 393 -6.90 7.85 2.71
N GLN A 394 -7.40 6.67 2.33
CA GLN A 394 -7.10 5.42 3.02
C GLN A 394 -6.76 4.31 2.03
N GLU A 395 -5.55 3.75 2.18
CA GLU A 395 -5.11 2.57 1.45
C GLU A 395 -5.03 1.38 2.41
N ARG A 396 -5.98 0.45 2.32
CA ARG A 396 -6.11 -0.70 3.23
C ARG A 396 -6.18 -0.23 4.70
N TYR A 397 -5.12 -0.43 5.49
CA TYR A 397 -5.01 -0.01 6.89
C TYR A 397 -4.12 1.22 7.10
N LEU A 398 -3.57 1.81 6.03
CA LEU A 398 -2.83 3.06 6.08
C LEU A 398 -3.77 4.24 5.84
N THR A 399 -3.93 5.08 6.85
CA THR A 399 -4.55 6.39 6.68
C THR A 399 -3.48 7.36 6.19
N VAL A 400 -3.70 7.94 5.01
CA VAL A 400 -2.83 8.94 4.38
C VAL A 400 -3.42 10.31 4.66
N GLU A 401 -2.83 11.03 5.62
CA GLU A 401 -3.23 12.39 5.98
C GLU A 401 -2.72 13.40 4.94
N ASP A 402 -1.51 13.18 4.42
CA ASP A 402 -0.90 14.03 3.41
C ASP A 402 0.23 13.27 2.68
N LEU A 403 0.05 12.97 1.40
CA LEU A 403 1.09 12.42 0.54
C LEU A 403 1.40 13.40 -0.59
N ARG A 404 2.59 13.99 -0.59
CA ARG A 404 3.01 15.01 -1.56
C ARG A 404 4.05 14.45 -2.51
N PHE A 405 3.87 14.69 -3.81
CA PHE A 405 4.83 14.42 -4.86
C PHE A 405 5.16 15.73 -5.59
N PRO A 406 6.27 16.41 -5.23
CA PRO A 406 6.83 17.46 -6.06
C PRO A 406 7.31 16.85 -7.38
N LEU A 407 6.77 17.34 -8.50
CA LEU A 407 7.03 16.76 -9.83
C LEU A 407 7.98 17.61 -10.69
N ALA A 408 8.39 18.79 -10.21
CA ALA A 408 9.21 19.71 -10.99
C ALA A 408 10.48 19.06 -11.56
N GLY A 409 10.69 19.19 -12.88
CA GLY A 409 11.87 18.67 -13.57
C GLY A 409 11.80 17.19 -13.95
N ILE A 410 10.71 16.47 -13.61
CA ILE A 410 10.46 15.12 -14.11
C ILE A 410 10.14 15.18 -15.61
N LYS A 411 10.67 14.21 -16.36
CA LYS A 411 10.33 13.97 -17.77
C LYS A 411 9.76 12.56 -17.91
N ILE A 412 8.69 12.41 -18.67
CA ILE A 412 8.13 11.12 -19.08
C ILE A 412 8.23 11.04 -20.60
N ASP A 413 8.74 9.92 -21.10
CA ASP A 413 8.75 9.59 -22.52
C ASP A 413 8.36 8.11 -22.71
N LYS A 414 8.41 7.62 -23.97
CA LYS A 414 8.04 6.24 -24.30
C LYS A 414 8.87 5.16 -23.59
N TYR A 415 10.02 5.52 -23.00
CA TYR A 415 10.90 4.58 -22.29
C TYR A 415 10.68 4.54 -20.79
N GLY A 416 10.14 5.60 -20.19
CA GLY A 416 9.83 5.64 -18.75
C GLY A 416 9.82 7.03 -18.14
N ILE A 417 9.88 7.05 -16.81
CA ILE A 417 10.00 8.25 -15.99
C ILE A 417 11.48 8.55 -15.74
N HIS A 418 11.84 9.82 -15.87
CA HIS A 418 13.20 10.33 -15.73
C HIS A 418 13.25 11.55 -14.82
N GLY A 419 14.32 11.69 -14.05
CA GLY A 419 14.54 12.85 -13.18
C GLY A 419 14.48 12.49 -11.70
N ARG A 420 14.45 13.53 -10.85
CA ARG A 420 14.38 13.37 -9.40
C ARG A 420 12.94 13.12 -8.98
N LEU A 421 12.68 11.98 -8.34
CA LEU A 421 11.40 11.65 -7.73
C LEU A 421 11.50 11.85 -6.22
N HIS A 422 10.66 12.75 -5.70
CA HIS A 422 10.56 13.04 -4.27
C HIS A 422 9.12 12.82 -3.80
N ALA A 423 8.94 12.20 -2.64
CA ALA A 423 7.66 12.04 -1.98
C ALA A 423 7.76 12.33 -0.48
N ILE A 424 6.71 12.90 0.10
CA ILE A 424 6.58 13.14 1.54
C ILE A 424 5.27 12.52 1.99
N LEU A 425 5.32 11.52 2.87
CA LEU A 425 4.17 10.83 3.43
C LEU A 425 3.96 11.25 4.88
N ARG A 426 2.74 11.71 5.19
CA ARG A 426 2.21 11.84 6.55
C ARG A 426 0.97 11.01 6.73
N GLY A 427 0.87 10.32 7.87
CA GLY A 427 -0.28 9.47 8.15
C GLY A 427 -0.17 8.61 9.39
N GLN A 428 -0.98 7.56 9.42
CA GLN A 428 -1.04 6.62 10.54
C GLN A 428 -1.46 5.22 10.08
N SER A 429 -1.03 4.21 10.83
CA SER A 429 -1.42 2.81 10.64
C SER A 429 -1.75 2.18 11.99
N PRO A 430 -2.21 0.91 12.06
CA PRO A 430 -2.47 0.26 13.34
C PRO A 430 -1.21 0.13 14.21
N ASP A 431 -0.01 0.01 13.61
CA ASP A 431 1.27 -0.07 14.33
C ASP A 431 1.86 1.31 14.69
N PHE A 432 1.61 2.32 13.86
CA PHE A 432 2.37 3.56 13.86
C PHE A 432 1.46 4.79 13.94
N LYS A 433 1.79 5.77 14.78
CA LYS A 433 1.19 7.10 14.83
C LYS A 433 2.14 8.14 14.25
N ASN A 434 1.60 9.23 13.73
CA ASN A 434 2.39 10.38 13.27
C ASN A 434 3.53 9.95 12.34
N ILE A 435 3.22 9.10 11.36
CA ILE A 435 4.17 8.71 10.33
C ILE A 435 4.57 9.98 9.59
N GLU A 436 5.86 10.25 9.49
CA GLU A 436 6.42 11.29 8.63
C GLU A 436 7.67 10.75 7.95
N PHE A 437 7.54 10.39 6.67
CA PHE A 437 8.64 9.85 5.86
C PHE A 437 8.83 10.64 4.58
N HIS A 438 10.10 10.84 4.24
CA HIS A 438 10.57 11.42 3.01
C HIS A 438 11.22 10.34 2.16
N LEU A 439 10.98 10.38 0.86
CA LEU A 439 11.53 9.45 -0.11
C LEU A 439 12.07 10.24 -1.29
N ASP A 440 13.36 10.19 -1.57
CA ASP A 440 14.01 11.01 -2.61
C ASP A 440 15.01 10.18 -3.41
N GLY A 441 14.97 10.27 -4.74
CA GLY A 441 15.79 9.45 -5.60
C GLY A 441 15.81 9.88 -7.06
N GLN A 442 16.63 9.22 -7.86
CA GLN A 442 16.76 9.48 -9.29
C GLN A 442 16.19 8.32 -10.09
N ALA A 443 15.28 8.63 -11.00
CA ALA A 443 14.65 7.70 -11.94
C ALA A 443 15.32 7.80 -13.33
N GLN A 444 15.50 6.64 -13.96
CA GLN A 444 16.00 6.49 -15.33
C GLN A 444 15.25 5.35 -16.02
N ASN A 445 14.53 5.67 -17.10
CA ASN A 445 13.61 4.73 -17.78
C ASN A 445 12.70 3.98 -16.81
N PHE A 446 12.32 4.61 -15.69
CA PHE A 446 11.62 3.93 -14.60
C PHE A 446 10.16 3.68 -14.98
N LYS A 447 9.68 2.46 -14.81
CA LYS A 447 8.35 2.04 -15.26
C LYS A 447 7.28 2.04 -14.16
N ALA A 448 7.66 2.23 -12.89
CA ALA A 448 6.74 2.26 -11.75
C ALA A 448 5.72 1.10 -11.69
N GLY A 449 6.12 -0.11 -12.14
CA GLY A 449 5.24 -1.29 -12.20
C GLY A 449 4.32 -1.38 -13.42
N ALA A 450 4.18 -0.30 -14.22
CA ALA A 450 3.42 -0.26 -15.46
C ALA A 450 4.26 -0.80 -16.64
N LEU A 451 4.58 -2.10 -16.58
CA LEU A 451 5.54 -2.72 -17.49
C LEU A 451 5.11 -2.73 -18.96
N ASP A 452 3.80 -2.78 -19.21
CA ASP A 452 3.21 -2.90 -20.54
C ASP A 452 2.96 -1.54 -21.22
N PHE A 453 3.04 -0.43 -20.46
CA PHE A 453 2.84 0.92 -20.97
C PHE A 453 4.08 1.49 -21.67
N PHE A 454 5.28 1.17 -21.16
CA PHE A 454 6.55 1.72 -21.67
C PHE A 454 7.29 0.74 -22.57
N GLN A 455 7.86 1.25 -23.67
CA GLN A 455 8.70 0.49 -24.59
C GLN A 455 10.06 0.16 -23.96
N ALA A 456 10.76 -0.83 -24.53
CA ALA A 456 12.15 -1.09 -24.17
C ALA A 456 13.08 -0.11 -24.88
N PRO A 457 14.15 0.40 -24.22
CA PRO A 457 15.19 1.17 -24.89
C PRO A 457 15.81 0.36 -26.05
N LYS A 458 16.04 1.02 -27.19
CA LYS A 458 16.68 0.40 -28.36
C LYS A 458 18.16 0.10 -28.11
N ASP A 459 18.85 0.95 -27.34
CA ASP A 459 20.24 0.74 -26.97
C ASP A 459 20.35 -0.40 -25.93
N PRO A 460 21.04 -1.52 -26.26
CA PRO A 460 21.24 -2.62 -25.32
C PRO A 460 22.03 -2.22 -24.07
N LYS A 461 22.79 -1.12 -24.08
CA LYS A 461 23.54 -0.60 -22.92
C LYS A 461 22.73 0.34 -22.01
N ALA A 462 21.53 0.76 -22.42
CA ALA A 462 20.71 1.66 -21.62
C ALA A 462 20.22 0.98 -20.32
N ILE A 463 20.16 1.75 -19.24
CA ILE A 463 19.61 1.29 -17.96
C ILE A 463 18.12 0.98 -18.14
N LYS A 464 17.74 -0.28 -17.88
CA LYS A 464 16.37 -0.76 -18.02
C LYS A 464 15.66 -0.69 -16.67
N ASP A 465 14.71 0.22 -16.53
CA ASP A 465 13.81 0.33 -15.38
C ASP A 465 14.51 0.47 -14.03
N SER A 466 14.91 1.69 -13.67
CA SER A 466 15.58 1.94 -12.39
C SER A 466 15.10 3.22 -11.71
N TRP A 467 14.67 3.08 -10.46
CA TRP A 467 14.60 4.18 -9.52
C TRP A 467 15.39 3.83 -8.26
N LYS A 468 16.49 4.56 -8.02
CA LYS A 468 17.30 4.42 -6.80
C LYS A 468 16.96 5.57 -5.87
N TRP A 469 16.62 5.25 -4.62
CA TRP A 469 16.06 6.20 -3.67
C TRP A 469 16.66 6.07 -2.28
N ARG A 470 16.48 7.13 -1.49
CA ARG A 470 16.77 7.20 -0.08
C ARG A 470 15.47 7.51 0.66
N ILE A 471 15.27 6.87 1.79
CA ILE A 471 14.13 7.12 2.69
C ILE A 471 14.66 7.62 4.02
N TRP A 472 13.97 8.57 4.64
CA TRP A 472 14.25 8.97 6.02
C TRP A 472 13.01 9.57 6.68
N GLY A 473 12.94 9.48 8.00
CA GLY A 473 11.84 10.06 8.75
C GLY A 473 11.64 9.41 10.09
N SER A 474 10.47 9.64 10.68
CA SER A 474 10.16 9.13 12.01
C SER A 474 8.68 8.80 12.16
N SER A 475 8.38 8.01 13.19
CA SER A 475 7.03 7.69 13.60
C SER A 475 7.00 7.28 15.06
N ASN A 476 5.82 7.09 15.65
CA ASN A 476 5.66 6.59 17.00
C ASN A 476 5.07 5.17 16.96
N LEU A 477 5.80 4.19 17.46
CA LEU A 477 5.35 2.80 17.55
C LEU A 477 4.34 2.66 18.70
N LYS A 478 3.09 2.30 18.37
CA LYS A 478 1.98 2.23 19.35
C LYS A 478 2.22 1.19 20.44
N ALA A 479 2.78 0.02 20.09
CA ALA A 479 2.96 -1.10 21.02
C ALA A 479 3.90 -0.78 22.20
N LEU A 480 4.87 0.12 21.99
CA LEU A 480 5.88 0.49 22.99
C LEU A 480 5.79 1.96 23.41
N ASN A 481 4.84 2.71 22.84
CA ASN A 481 4.70 4.16 23.00
C ASN A 481 6.05 4.90 22.86
N SER A 482 6.83 4.54 21.84
CA SER A 482 8.19 5.07 21.64
C SER A 482 8.40 5.56 20.21
N LYS A 483 9.20 6.61 20.06
CA LYS A 483 9.56 7.18 18.76
C LYS A 483 10.58 6.30 18.07
N VAL A 484 10.32 5.97 16.81
CA VAL A 484 11.23 5.29 15.90
C VAL A 484 11.70 6.27 14.83
N ASN A 485 13.01 6.36 14.63
CA ASN A 485 13.63 7.09 13.53
C ASN A 485 14.18 6.06 12.55
N LEU A 486 13.92 6.23 11.25
CA LEU A 486 14.41 5.33 10.21
C LEU A 486 15.06 6.13 9.09
N SER A 487 16.09 5.56 8.49
CA SER A 487 16.76 6.03 7.30
C SER A 487 17.21 4.83 6.48
N GLY A 488 17.33 4.99 5.17
CA GLY A 488 17.71 3.87 4.33
C GLY A 488 17.89 4.22 2.86
N ARG A 489 18.35 3.22 2.11
CA ARG A 489 18.58 3.30 0.68
C ARG A 489 17.99 2.08 0.00
N GLY A 490 17.38 2.28 -1.14
CA GLY A 490 16.69 1.23 -1.85
C GLY A 490 16.59 1.48 -3.35
N GLN A 491 15.89 0.57 -4.00
CA GLN A 491 15.57 0.66 -5.41
C GLN A 491 14.22 0.06 -5.70
N TRP A 492 13.58 0.53 -6.76
CA TRP A 492 12.42 -0.14 -7.34
C TRP A 492 12.78 -0.62 -8.75
N HIS A 493 12.58 -1.91 -8.97
CA HIS A 493 12.67 -2.55 -10.28
C HIS A 493 11.47 -3.47 -10.50
N LYS A 494 10.78 -3.33 -11.65
CA LYS A 494 9.59 -4.09 -12.00
C LYS A 494 8.51 -4.04 -10.91
N ASN A 495 8.19 -5.19 -10.32
CA ASN A 495 7.17 -5.35 -9.28
C ASN A 495 7.76 -5.42 -7.86
N ILE A 496 9.05 -5.14 -7.69
CA ILE A 496 9.76 -5.29 -6.41
C ILE A 496 10.32 -3.94 -5.99
N VAL A 497 9.87 -3.49 -4.82
CA VAL A 497 10.48 -2.39 -4.07
C VAL A 497 11.43 -3.00 -3.05
N GLN A 498 12.71 -2.66 -3.13
CA GLN A 498 13.75 -3.24 -2.29
C GLN A 498 14.43 -2.15 -1.46
N LEU A 499 14.45 -2.33 -0.14
CA LEU A 499 15.26 -1.54 0.79
C LEU A 499 16.56 -2.32 1.06
N ASN A 500 17.65 -1.85 0.47
CA ASN A 500 18.97 -2.48 0.55
C ASN A 500 19.64 -2.23 1.90
N GLU A 501 19.47 -1.02 2.40
CA GLU A 501 20.04 -0.57 3.66
C GLU A 501 18.96 0.13 4.47
N LEU A 502 18.86 -0.24 5.73
CA LEU A 502 18.01 0.35 6.73
C LEU A 502 18.88 0.59 7.97
N ARG A 503 18.84 1.81 8.48
CA ARG A 503 19.41 2.21 9.77
C ARG A 503 18.38 3.03 10.51
N GLY A 504 18.17 2.71 11.78
CA GLY A 504 17.23 3.42 12.60
C GLY A 504 17.50 3.24 14.06
N ASP A 505 16.70 3.94 14.86
CA ASP A 505 16.72 3.80 16.30
C ASP A 505 15.32 3.88 16.87
N LEU A 506 15.08 3.07 17.90
CA LEU A 506 13.93 3.17 18.77
C LEU A 506 14.39 3.93 20.01
N SER A 507 13.69 5.01 20.34
CA SER A 507 13.94 5.79 21.56
C SER A 507 13.70 4.93 22.80
N SER A 508 14.24 5.37 23.95
CA SER A 508 14.09 4.63 25.21
C SER A 508 12.64 4.25 25.49
N VAL A 509 12.40 2.98 25.77
CA VAL A 509 11.09 2.44 26.11
C VAL A 509 11.02 2.22 27.61
N ARG A 510 9.99 2.74 28.26
CA ARG A 510 9.67 2.44 29.66
C ARG A 510 8.45 1.54 29.70
N LEU A 511 8.63 0.33 30.19
CA LEU A 511 7.57 -0.63 30.51
C LEU A 511 7.48 -0.75 32.04
N ASP A 512 6.37 -1.27 32.56
CA ASP A 512 6.24 -1.54 34.00
C ASP A 512 7.36 -2.47 34.48
N GLY A 513 8.27 -1.97 35.32
CA GLY A 513 9.38 -2.77 35.84
C GLY A 513 10.59 -2.92 34.91
N THR A 514 10.61 -2.29 33.73
CA THR A 514 11.69 -2.48 32.73
C THR A 514 11.97 -1.21 31.95
N THR A 515 13.24 -0.82 31.86
CA THR A 515 13.71 0.27 31.01
C THR A 515 14.61 -0.29 29.91
N ILE A 516 14.17 -0.13 28.66
CA ILE A 516 14.94 -0.47 27.47
C ILE A 516 15.57 0.84 26.95
N PRO A 517 16.90 0.96 26.92
CA PRO A 517 17.55 2.14 26.37
C PRO A 517 17.35 2.24 24.85
N LYS A 518 17.89 3.30 24.27
CA LYS A 518 17.85 3.53 22.82
C LYS A 518 18.37 2.30 22.07
N THR A 519 17.51 1.68 21.26
CA THR A 519 17.81 0.43 20.53
C THR A 519 18.10 0.75 19.07
N GLU A 520 19.25 0.34 18.55
CA GLU A 520 19.62 0.46 17.14
C GLU A 520 18.91 -0.62 16.30
N LEU A 521 18.44 -0.25 15.12
CA LEU A 521 17.84 -1.14 14.12
C LEU A 521 18.64 -1.08 12.83
N THR A 522 19.00 -2.25 12.31
CA THR A 522 19.67 -2.40 11.02
C THR A 522 19.04 -3.56 10.25
N ASN A 523 19.14 -3.57 8.92
CA ASN A 523 18.78 -4.77 8.16
C ASN A 523 20.01 -5.68 7.98
N THR A 524 19.81 -6.99 8.09
CA THR A 524 20.85 -8.01 7.79
C THR A 524 20.65 -8.61 6.40
N GLN A 525 19.46 -8.49 5.84
CA GLN A 525 19.13 -8.83 4.47
C GLN A 525 18.27 -7.70 3.88
N ALA A 526 18.34 -7.52 2.56
CA ALA A 526 17.52 -6.51 1.89
C ALA A 526 16.03 -6.82 2.08
N ILE A 527 15.24 -5.81 2.45
CA ILE A 527 13.80 -5.95 2.63
C ILE A 527 13.12 -5.78 1.27
N LYS A 528 12.38 -6.79 0.82
CA LYS A 528 11.72 -6.83 -0.49
C LYS A 528 10.21 -6.81 -0.31
N PHE A 529 9.57 -5.84 -0.94
CA PHE A 529 8.12 -5.73 -1.02
C PHE A 529 7.67 -5.99 -2.47
N ASN A 530 6.78 -6.97 -2.66
CA ASN A 530 6.18 -7.27 -3.95
C ASN A 530 4.84 -6.53 -4.08
N ILE A 531 4.75 -5.57 -5.00
CA ILE A 531 3.58 -4.70 -5.14
C ILE A 531 2.34 -5.42 -5.72
N LYS A 532 2.50 -6.54 -6.43
CA LYS A 532 1.38 -7.31 -6.99
C LYS A 532 0.85 -8.34 -6.00
N LYS A 533 1.74 -9.01 -5.26
CA LYS A 533 1.37 -10.05 -4.28
C LYS A 533 1.14 -9.51 -2.87
N PHE A 534 1.53 -8.26 -2.58
CA PHE A 534 1.51 -7.66 -1.25
C PHE A 534 2.27 -8.47 -0.19
N THR A 535 3.37 -9.10 -0.61
CA THR A 535 4.25 -9.89 0.27
C THR A 535 5.51 -9.12 0.64
N LEU A 536 5.94 -9.25 1.89
CA LEU A 536 7.15 -8.67 2.44
C LEU A 536 8.11 -9.80 2.85
N ASP A 537 9.40 -9.64 2.56
CA ASP A 537 10.46 -10.58 2.93
C ASP A 537 11.72 -9.80 3.33
N GLY A 538 12.45 -10.25 4.34
CA GLY A 538 13.70 -9.62 4.75
C GLY A 538 14.19 -10.06 6.11
N ALA A 539 15.28 -9.43 6.57
CA ALA A 539 15.81 -9.68 7.90
C ALA A 539 16.39 -8.42 8.53
N MET A 540 16.18 -8.29 9.84
CA MET A 540 16.61 -7.17 10.67
C MET A 540 17.39 -7.63 11.88
N GLN A 541 18.20 -6.70 12.39
CA GLN A 541 18.96 -6.83 13.61
C GLN A 541 18.63 -5.65 14.52
N LEU A 542 18.30 -5.97 15.76
CA LEU A 542 18.13 -5.01 16.83
C LEU A 542 19.30 -5.17 17.80
N LYS A 543 19.90 -4.06 18.20
CA LYS A 543 20.96 -4.01 19.21
C LYS A 543 20.58 -2.95 20.23
N SER A 544 20.51 -3.35 21.49
CA SER A 544 20.29 -2.42 22.59
C SER A 544 21.51 -2.42 23.50
N PRO A 545 21.85 -1.28 24.13
CA PRO A 545 22.61 -1.27 25.38
C PRO A 545 21.89 -2.08 26.46
N GLU A 546 22.47 -2.13 27.66
CA GLU A 546 21.91 -2.88 28.79
C GLU A 546 20.46 -2.49 29.11
N ILE A 547 19.57 -3.49 29.10
CA ILE A 547 18.19 -3.34 29.54
C ILE A 547 18.18 -3.49 31.05
N THR A 548 17.61 -2.54 31.78
CA THR A 548 17.59 -2.56 33.25
C THR A 548 16.19 -2.88 33.75
N PHE A 549 16.11 -3.69 34.80
CA PHE A 549 14.86 -4.03 35.48
C PHE A 549 14.77 -3.31 36.83
N ASP A 550 13.58 -2.84 37.21
CA ASP A 550 13.37 -2.09 38.45
C ASP A 550 13.69 -2.89 39.71
N TYR A 551 13.66 -4.23 39.60
CA TYR A 551 14.05 -5.11 40.68
C TYR A 551 15.58 -5.10 40.93
N GLY A 552 16.39 -4.57 40.00
CA GLY A 552 17.84 -4.36 40.11
C GLY A 552 18.73 -5.24 39.23
N GLY A 553 18.16 -6.12 38.39
CA GLY A 553 18.93 -6.89 37.39
C GLY A 553 19.01 -6.18 36.05
N GLY A 554 19.81 -6.73 35.14
CA GLY A 554 19.99 -6.22 33.79
C GLY A 554 20.16 -7.33 32.74
N LEU A 555 19.96 -6.98 31.47
CA LEU A 555 20.32 -7.81 30.33
C LEU A 555 21.37 -7.06 29.51
N PRO A 556 22.66 -7.47 29.55
CA PRO A 556 23.76 -6.69 28.97
C PRO A 556 23.82 -6.83 27.43
N LYS A 557 23.84 -5.70 26.71
CA LYS A 557 24.04 -5.65 25.25
C LYS A 557 23.19 -6.65 24.44
N PRO A 558 21.86 -6.75 24.63
CA PRO A 558 21.06 -7.73 23.92
C PRO A 558 20.98 -7.42 22.43
N GLN A 559 21.05 -8.49 21.64
CA GLN A 559 20.99 -8.49 20.19
C GLN A 559 19.92 -9.48 19.71
N ALA A 560 19.00 -9.01 18.89
CA ALA A 560 18.02 -9.85 18.21
C ALA A 560 18.29 -9.85 16.70
N LYS A 561 18.35 -11.02 16.08
CA LYS A 561 18.40 -11.20 14.62
C LYS A 561 17.11 -11.86 14.18
N LEU A 562 16.27 -11.12 13.44
CA LEU A 562 14.92 -11.52 13.06
C LEU A 562 14.78 -11.53 11.54
N SER A 563 14.46 -12.69 10.96
CA SER A 563 13.94 -12.80 9.59
C SER A 563 12.43 -12.71 9.62
N PHE A 564 11.83 -12.13 8.58
CA PHE A 564 10.39 -12.08 8.40
C PHE A 564 9.98 -12.33 6.96
N ASN A 565 8.84 -13.02 6.79
CA ASN A 565 8.24 -13.27 5.50
C ASN A 565 6.72 -13.44 5.60
N GLY A 566 6.01 -13.13 4.51
CA GLY A 566 4.57 -13.37 4.39
C GLY A 566 3.83 -12.23 3.69
N GLU A 567 2.51 -12.29 3.74
CA GLU A 567 1.65 -11.17 3.33
C GLU A 567 1.79 -10.02 4.32
N LEU A 568 1.59 -8.79 3.85
CA LEU A 568 1.71 -7.61 4.70
C LEU A 568 0.84 -7.76 5.96
N GLU A 569 -0.38 -8.28 5.87
CA GLU A 569 -1.29 -8.47 7.00
C GLU A 569 -0.92 -9.63 7.93
N ASN A 570 -0.15 -10.60 7.42
CA ASN A 570 0.18 -11.85 8.09
C ASN A 570 1.68 -12.15 7.94
N LEU A 571 2.50 -11.51 8.79
CA LEU A 571 3.95 -11.67 8.75
C LEU A 571 4.42 -12.69 9.76
N ASN A 572 5.19 -13.67 9.31
CA ASN A 572 5.90 -14.59 10.19
C ASN A 572 7.28 -14.02 10.52
N PHE A 573 7.72 -14.22 11.75
CA PHE A 573 9.03 -13.83 12.27
C PHE A 573 9.74 -15.06 12.79
N LYS A 574 11.01 -15.22 12.40
CA LYS A 574 11.89 -16.28 12.89
C LYS A 574 13.25 -15.69 13.20
N GLY A 575 13.80 -15.97 14.37
CA GLY A 575 15.08 -15.37 14.73
C GLY A 575 15.72 -15.92 15.97
N THR A 576 16.81 -15.28 16.36
CA THR A 576 17.52 -15.55 17.62
C THR A 576 17.68 -14.28 18.43
N ILE A 577 17.60 -14.42 19.75
CA ILE A 577 17.90 -13.36 20.72
C ILE A 577 19.09 -13.85 21.54
N SER A 578 20.11 -13.02 21.66
CA SER A 578 21.29 -13.27 22.48
C SER A 578 21.71 -12.01 23.24
N SER A 579 22.53 -12.19 24.25
CA SER A 579 23.18 -11.20 25.11
C SER A 579 24.65 -11.63 25.24
N THR A 580 25.50 -10.85 25.92
CA THR A 580 26.89 -11.26 26.20
C THR A 580 26.95 -12.65 26.83
N GLU A 581 26.08 -12.92 27.81
CA GLU A 581 26.09 -14.16 28.60
C GLU A 581 24.88 -15.07 28.32
N LEU A 582 23.86 -14.56 27.61
CA LEU A 582 22.58 -15.26 27.39
C LEU A 582 22.38 -15.65 25.92
N GLY A 583 22.14 -16.92 25.63
CA GLY A 583 21.57 -17.36 24.35
C GLY A 583 22.48 -18.27 23.53
N PRO A 584 22.04 -18.67 22.31
CA PRO A 584 20.93 -18.10 21.55
C PRO A 584 19.54 -18.64 21.94
N LEU A 585 18.62 -17.74 22.25
CA LEU A 585 17.18 -18.03 22.38
C LEU A 585 16.54 -18.03 21.00
N ARG A 586 15.70 -19.01 20.68
CA ARG A 586 15.03 -19.10 19.38
C ARG A 586 13.64 -18.48 19.45
N LEU A 587 13.34 -17.53 18.57
CA LEU A 587 12.05 -16.84 18.48
C LEU A 587 11.30 -17.29 17.24
N PHE A 588 10.02 -17.64 17.42
CA PHE A 588 9.05 -17.83 16.34
C PHE A 588 7.80 -17.01 16.67
N ALA A 589 7.41 -16.10 15.81
CA ALA A 589 6.22 -15.28 16.04
C ALA A 589 5.47 -15.03 14.74
N ARG A 590 4.21 -14.63 14.86
CA ARG A 590 3.38 -14.16 13.76
C ARG A 590 2.74 -12.84 14.16
N ARG A 591 2.80 -11.85 13.28
CA ARG A 591 2.02 -10.62 13.37
C ARG A 591 0.75 -10.77 12.54
N GLN A 592 -0.38 -10.47 13.16
CA GLN A 592 -1.68 -10.32 12.51
C GLN A 592 -2.07 -8.84 12.57
N LEU A 593 -2.32 -8.24 11.41
CA LEU A 593 -2.75 -6.86 11.26
C LEU A 593 -4.19 -6.81 10.79
N THR A 594 -5.01 -6.04 11.49
CA THR A 594 -6.38 -5.67 11.10
C THR A 594 -6.48 -4.15 11.01
N ALA A 595 -7.64 -3.62 10.62
CA ALA A 595 -7.87 -2.18 10.55
C ALA A 595 -7.64 -1.46 11.89
N ASP A 596 -7.97 -2.11 13.01
CA ASP A 596 -7.96 -1.49 14.34
C ASP A 596 -6.86 -2.02 15.27
N ALA A 597 -6.25 -3.16 14.94
CA ALA A 597 -5.33 -3.86 15.83
C ALA A 597 -4.12 -4.44 15.10
N SER A 598 -3.00 -4.48 15.84
CA SER A 598 -1.82 -5.24 15.48
C SER A 598 -1.46 -6.12 16.67
N GLN A 599 -1.42 -7.43 16.43
CA GLN A 599 -1.14 -8.43 17.46
C GLN A 599 0.01 -9.32 17.02
N ILE A 600 1.00 -9.48 17.90
CA ILE A 600 2.10 -10.41 17.72
C ILE A 600 1.87 -11.59 18.66
N ILE A 601 1.86 -12.80 18.12
CA ILE A 601 1.71 -14.04 18.88
C ILE A 601 2.93 -14.89 18.59
N GLY A 602 3.60 -15.42 19.62
CA GLY A 602 4.81 -16.16 19.39
C GLY A 602 5.25 -17.06 20.54
N LYS A 603 6.38 -17.70 20.30
CA LYS A 603 7.06 -18.59 21.22
C LYS A 603 8.55 -18.27 21.23
N LEU A 604 9.12 -18.28 22.43
CA LEU A 604 10.53 -18.19 22.70
C LEU A 604 10.98 -19.53 23.27
N TYR A 605 11.91 -20.18 22.58
CA TYR A 605 12.50 -21.44 23.00
C TYR A 605 13.89 -21.19 23.57
N TRP A 606 14.09 -21.76 24.73
CA TRP A 606 15.33 -21.69 25.48
C TRP A 606 15.99 -23.08 25.46
N PRO A 607 16.93 -23.34 24.53
CA PRO A 607 17.64 -24.61 24.50
C PRO A 607 18.46 -24.79 25.77
N GLU A 608 18.74 -26.03 26.15
CA GLU A 608 19.54 -26.28 27.35
C GLU A 608 20.93 -25.65 27.22
N GLN A 609 21.26 -24.74 28.14
CA GLN A 609 22.51 -23.99 28.19
C GLN A 609 22.92 -23.71 29.63
N SER A 610 24.11 -23.14 29.85
CA SER A 610 24.60 -22.79 31.18
C SER A 610 23.64 -21.84 31.92
N ALA A 611 23.38 -22.12 33.20
CA ALA A 611 22.62 -21.25 34.08
C ALA A 611 23.36 -19.92 34.36
N HIS A 612 24.68 -19.90 34.19
CA HIS A 612 25.50 -18.70 34.37
C HIS A 612 25.02 -17.52 33.53
N GLY A 613 24.44 -17.76 32.35
CA GLY A 613 23.90 -16.69 31.50
C GLY A 613 22.81 -15.83 32.16
N PHE A 614 22.17 -16.31 33.23
CA PHE A 614 21.18 -15.56 34.00
C PHE A 614 21.79 -14.67 35.09
N GLN A 615 23.10 -14.76 35.33
CA GLN A 615 23.80 -13.98 36.35
C GLN A 615 23.41 -12.49 36.34
N PRO A 616 23.32 -11.80 35.18
CA PRO A 616 22.97 -10.39 35.14
C PRO A 616 21.52 -10.11 35.54
N LEU A 617 20.63 -11.11 35.42
CA LEU A 617 19.20 -10.97 35.74
C LEU A 617 18.92 -11.05 37.24
N PHE A 618 19.88 -11.37 38.09
CA PHE A 618 19.69 -11.44 39.55
C PHE A 618 20.03 -10.10 40.24
N PRO A 619 19.08 -9.48 40.96
CA PRO A 619 19.34 -8.20 41.61
C PRO A 619 20.01 -8.30 42.99
N PHE A 620 20.77 -7.25 43.32
CA PHE A 620 21.02 -6.72 44.67
C PHE A 620 21.68 -7.59 45.75
N ARG A 621 22.37 -8.68 45.39
CA ARG A 621 23.58 -9.06 46.15
C ARG A 621 24.70 -9.25 45.15
N SER A 622 25.51 -8.21 44.97
CA SER A 622 26.72 -8.17 44.11
C SER A 622 27.74 -9.28 44.40
N GLN A 623 27.46 -10.14 45.36
CA GLN A 623 28.29 -11.22 45.83
C GLN A 623 27.65 -12.60 45.60
N TRP A 624 26.48 -12.70 44.95
CA TRP A 624 25.90 -14.00 44.58
C TRP A 624 26.35 -14.40 43.19
N ILE A 625 26.90 -15.59 43.04
CA ILE A 625 27.42 -16.07 41.75
C ILE A 625 26.86 -17.43 41.40
N ILE A 626 26.24 -17.53 40.23
CA ILE A 626 25.86 -18.78 39.60
C ILE A 626 27.13 -19.43 39.07
N ASN A 627 27.61 -20.46 39.75
CA ASN A 627 28.85 -21.17 39.39
C ASN A 627 28.59 -22.52 38.71
N ASN A 628 27.36 -23.03 38.70
CA ASN A 628 27.03 -24.31 38.05
C ASN A 628 25.55 -24.41 37.63
N GLY A 629 25.25 -25.37 36.76
CA GLY A 629 23.90 -25.79 36.39
C GLY A 629 23.51 -25.49 34.95
N THR A 630 22.43 -26.14 34.50
CA THR A 630 21.84 -25.89 33.19
C THR A 630 20.41 -25.39 33.30
N ILE A 631 20.00 -24.63 32.28
CA ILE A 631 18.68 -24.02 32.20
C ILE A 631 18.07 -24.23 30.82
N ARG A 632 16.78 -24.55 30.79
CA ARG A 632 16.00 -24.73 29.56
C ARG A 632 14.57 -24.28 29.78
N GLY A 633 13.83 -24.01 28.71
CA GLY A 633 12.44 -23.58 28.83
C GLY A 633 11.75 -23.22 27.53
N GLU A 634 10.45 -22.96 27.64
CA GLU A 634 9.61 -22.47 26.55
C GLU A 634 8.67 -21.41 27.11
N THR A 635 8.53 -20.31 26.37
CA THR A 635 7.64 -19.21 26.71
C THR A 635 6.77 -18.89 25.51
N ALA A 636 5.45 -19.03 25.66
CA ALA A 636 4.49 -18.47 24.72
C ALA A 636 4.17 -17.03 25.12
N PHE A 637 4.02 -16.13 24.14
CA PHE A 637 3.68 -14.74 24.41
C PHE A 637 2.69 -14.18 23.39
N THR A 638 2.01 -13.12 23.79
CA THR A 638 1.19 -12.27 22.95
C THR A 638 1.44 -10.82 23.32
N ALA A 639 1.64 -9.97 22.32
CA ALA A 639 1.85 -8.53 22.48
C ALA A 639 0.91 -7.74 21.57
N SER A 640 0.22 -6.75 22.13
CA SER A 640 -0.55 -5.76 21.37
C SER A 640 -0.58 -4.42 22.11
N SER A 641 -0.90 -3.34 21.39
CA SER A 641 -1.04 -2.00 21.98
C SER A 641 -2.14 -1.91 23.04
N GLN A 642 -3.20 -2.70 22.92
CA GLN A 642 -4.34 -2.69 23.85
C GLN A 642 -4.13 -3.57 25.08
N LYS A 643 -3.49 -4.74 24.93
CA LYS A 643 -3.37 -5.76 25.99
C LYS A 643 -1.98 -5.80 26.64
N GLY A 644 -1.01 -5.05 26.12
CA GLY A 644 0.38 -5.13 26.55
C GLY A 644 1.01 -6.49 26.24
N LEU A 645 2.08 -6.82 26.95
CA LEU A 645 2.75 -8.12 26.87
C LEU A 645 2.13 -9.10 27.87
N ILE A 646 1.64 -10.22 27.37
CA ILE A 646 1.21 -11.37 28.16
C ILE A 646 2.11 -12.53 27.76
N ALA A 647 2.77 -13.17 28.73
CA ALA A 647 3.62 -14.33 28.48
C ALA A 647 3.33 -15.44 29.50
N GLY A 648 3.58 -16.68 29.10
CA GLY A 648 3.41 -17.83 29.96
C GLY A 648 4.27 -18.98 29.46
N GLY A 649 4.88 -19.70 30.40
CA GLY A 649 5.87 -20.69 30.04
C GLY A 649 6.29 -21.56 31.19
N HIS A 650 7.31 -22.36 30.94
CA HIS A 650 8.00 -23.15 31.94
C HIS A 650 9.51 -22.99 31.76
N LEU A 651 10.22 -22.86 32.87
CA LEU A 651 11.67 -22.73 32.92
C LEU A 651 12.20 -23.74 33.93
N ALA A 652 13.18 -24.56 33.54
CA ALA A 652 13.71 -25.63 34.38
C ALA A 652 15.20 -25.41 34.62
N ILE A 653 15.60 -25.48 35.89
CA ILE A 653 17.00 -25.48 36.33
C ILE A 653 17.35 -26.89 36.79
N ARG A 654 18.52 -27.38 36.36
CA ARG A 654 19.10 -28.65 36.78
C ARG A 654 20.49 -28.42 37.36
N ASN A 655 20.75 -29.06 38.49
CA ASN A 655 22.03 -29.01 39.20
C ASN A 655 22.60 -27.58 39.35
N GLY A 656 21.74 -26.61 39.68
CA GLY A 656 22.14 -25.21 39.89
C GLY A 656 23.09 -25.08 41.07
N GLY A 657 24.15 -24.30 40.88
CA GLY A 657 25.10 -23.91 41.92
C GLY A 657 25.06 -22.40 42.13
N LEU A 658 25.01 -21.97 43.39
CA LEU A 658 24.98 -20.57 43.79
C LEU A 658 25.98 -20.33 44.92
N SER A 659 27.05 -19.61 44.65
CA SER A 659 27.98 -19.10 45.66
C SER A 659 27.40 -17.83 46.30
N LEU A 660 27.48 -17.72 47.61
CA LEU A 660 27.01 -16.61 48.43
C LEU A 660 28.22 -16.05 49.21
N PRO A 661 28.19 -14.78 49.66
CA PRO A 661 29.33 -14.22 50.42
C PRO A 661 29.63 -14.95 51.72
N ASP A 662 28.63 -15.52 52.39
CA ASP A 662 28.79 -16.30 53.64
C ASP A 662 28.22 -17.72 53.48
N GLY A 663 28.29 -18.28 52.27
CA GLY A 663 27.72 -19.62 52.02
C GLY A 663 27.71 -20.08 50.57
N GLU A 664 27.05 -21.21 50.34
CA GLU A 664 26.82 -21.75 49.00
C GLU A 664 25.56 -22.62 48.98
N ALA A 665 24.95 -22.76 47.82
CA ALA A 665 23.87 -23.70 47.57
C ALA A 665 24.20 -24.56 46.34
N LYS A 666 24.07 -25.88 46.49
CA LYS A 666 24.44 -26.87 45.47
C LYS A 666 23.26 -27.77 45.15
N GLY A 667 23.21 -28.24 43.90
CA GLY A 667 22.17 -29.15 43.42
C GLY A 667 20.78 -28.54 43.45
N ILE A 668 20.65 -27.26 43.07
CA ILE A 668 19.36 -26.57 42.95
C ILE A 668 18.62 -27.12 41.74
N GLU A 669 17.41 -27.63 41.96
CA GLU A 669 16.54 -28.16 40.91
C GLU A 669 15.12 -27.66 41.09
N PHE A 670 14.57 -27.09 40.01
CA PHE A 670 13.16 -26.72 39.96
C PHE A 670 12.67 -26.61 38.52
N ALA A 671 11.36 -26.78 38.34
CA ALA A 671 10.66 -26.45 37.10
C ALA A 671 9.59 -25.41 37.40
N LEU A 672 9.78 -24.19 36.90
CA LEU A 672 9.03 -22.99 37.20
C LEU A 672 7.99 -22.69 36.11
N PRO A 673 6.75 -23.20 36.20
CA PRO A 673 5.65 -22.69 35.40
C PRO A 673 5.31 -21.28 35.87
N TYR A 674 5.26 -20.34 34.93
CA TYR A 674 4.98 -18.94 35.23
C TYR A 674 3.98 -18.34 34.24
N ARG A 675 3.27 -17.32 34.70
CA ARG A 675 2.49 -16.41 33.85
C ARG A 675 2.91 -14.97 34.15
N TYR A 676 3.28 -14.23 33.12
CA TYR A 676 3.57 -12.81 33.17
C TYR A 676 2.42 -12.02 32.57
N GLN A 677 1.86 -11.08 33.34
CA GLN A 677 0.81 -10.17 32.90
C GLN A 677 0.83 -8.91 33.78
N ASN A 678 0.69 -7.73 33.16
CA ASN A 678 0.67 -6.43 33.85
C ASN A 678 1.89 -6.23 34.77
N GLY A 679 3.10 -6.48 34.27
CA GLY A 679 4.34 -6.23 35.02
C GLY A 679 4.65 -7.24 36.12
N ARG A 680 3.93 -8.35 36.26
CA ARG A 680 4.10 -9.31 37.37
C ARG A 680 4.14 -10.75 36.92
N PHE A 681 5.02 -11.52 37.54
CA PHE A 681 5.07 -12.97 37.45
C PHE A 681 4.11 -13.59 38.46
N HIS A 682 3.35 -14.58 38.03
CA HIS A 682 2.54 -15.45 38.85
C HIS A 682 3.08 -16.88 38.72
N PHE A 683 3.59 -17.39 39.83
CA PHE A 683 4.20 -18.71 39.95
C PHE A 683 3.20 -19.70 40.55
N GLY A 684 3.22 -20.93 40.04
CA GLY A 684 2.40 -22.01 40.58
C GLY A 684 0.91 -21.88 40.27
N VAL A 685 0.55 -21.34 39.09
CA VAL A 685 -0.82 -21.02 38.67
C VAL A 685 -1.80 -22.20 38.82
N LYS A 686 -1.34 -23.42 38.52
CA LYS A 686 -2.14 -24.65 38.64
C LYS A 686 -1.80 -25.48 39.88
N LYS A 687 -0.51 -25.54 40.22
CA LYS A 687 0.03 -26.31 41.34
C LYS A 687 1.27 -25.58 41.88
N PRO A 688 1.54 -25.65 43.20
CA PRO A 688 2.79 -25.16 43.77
C PRO A 688 4.01 -25.82 43.11
N ILE A 689 5.11 -25.08 43.08
CA ILE A 689 6.34 -25.44 42.39
C ILE A 689 7.26 -26.15 43.38
N ASP A 690 7.60 -27.40 43.10
CA ASP A 690 8.60 -28.13 43.89
C ASP A 690 9.99 -27.60 43.57
N VAL A 691 10.67 -27.10 44.61
CA VAL A 691 12.06 -26.68 44.57
C VAL A 691 12.84 -27.61 45.49
N LYS A 692 13.92 -28.18 44.97
CA LYS A 692 14.86 -29.02 45.72
C LYS A 692 16.24 -28.38 45.67
N VAL A 693 16.95 -28.45 46.78
CA VAL A 693 18.34 -28.05 46.90
C VAL A 693 19.07 -29.15 47.64
N ALA A 694 20.06 -29.75 47.01
CA ALA A 694 20.79 -30.88 47.61
C ALA A 694 21.48 -30.46 48.91
N GLN A 695 22.09 -29.28 48.92
CA GLN A 695 22.76 -28.74 50.10
C GLN A 695 22.78 -27.20 50.08
N VAL A 696 22.57 -26.59 51.24
CA VAL A 696 22.81 -25.17 51.50
C VAL A 696 23.80 -25.06 52.66
N LYS A 697 24.97 -24.48 52.42
CA LYS A 697 26.00 -24.24 53.42
C LYS A 697 26.01 -22.75 53.79
N LEU A 698 25.99 -22.43 55.08
CA LEU A 698 26.06 -21.07 55.63
C LEU A 698 27.17 -21.02 56.68
N GLY A 699 28.39 -20.63 56.30
CA GLY A 699 29.58 -20.88 57.12
C GLY A 699 29.83 -22.38 57.29
N ASP A 700 29.91 -22.86 58.53
CA ASP A 700 30.02 -24.28 58.88
C ASP A 700 28.66 -24.98 59.01
N LEU A 701 27.55 -24.24 58.96
CA LEU A 701 26.22 -24.83 59.01
C LEU A 701 25.86 -25.44 57.66
N ALA A 702 25.67 -26.76 57.60
CA ALA A 702 25.15 -27.46 56.43
C ALA A 702 23.68 -27.84 56.62
N LEU A 703 22.85 -27.47 55.63
CA LEU A 703 21.44 -27.84 55.50
C LEU A 703 21.29 -28.78 54.30
N ASP A 704 21.03 -30.05 54.54
CA ASP A 704 20.97 -31.05 53.48
C ASP A 704 19.52 -31.36 53.06
N ASN A 705 19.33 -31.73 51.80
CA ASN A 705 18.04 -32.15 51.23
C ASN A 705 16.91 -31.14 51.46
N ALA A 706 17.18 -29.86 51.21
CA ALA A 706 16.16 -28.84 51.31
C ALA A 706 15.10 -29.01 50.22
N SER A 707 13.83 -29.00 50.62
CA SER A 707 12.68 -29.08 49.74
C SER A 707 11.62 -28.06 50.15
N MET A 708 10.98 -27.43 49.18
CA MET A 708 9.91 -26.46 49.43
C MET A 708 8.95 -26.37 48.24
N LYS A 709 7.73 -25.90 48.50
CA LYS A 709 6.71 -25.64 47.49
C LYS A 709 6.42 -24.15 47.36
N ILE A 710 6.69 -23.59 46.19
CA ILE A 710 6.57 -22.14 45.94
C ILE A 710 5.32 -21.82 45.11
N ASN A 711 4.54 -20.82 45.54
CA ASN A 711 3.45 -20.24 44.73
C ASN A 711 3.16 -18.78 45.12
N GLY A 712 2.70 -17.97 44.18
CA GLY A 712 2.35 -16.57 44.43
C GLY A 712 2.94 -15.63 43.39
N TYR A 713 3.19 -14.38 43.78
CA TYR A 713 3.54 -13.31 42.84
C TYR A 713 4.95 -12.76 43.04
N TYR A 714 5.58 -12.32 41.95
CA TYR A 714 6.83 -11.56 41.98
C TYR A 714 6.77 -10.37 40.99
N PRO A 715 7.14 -9.14 41.41
CA PRO A 715 7.46 -8.74 42.79
C PRO A 715 6.29 -8.96 43.76
N TYR A 716 6.58 -9.43 44.97
CA TYR A 716 5.56 -9.73 45.98
C TYR A 716 5.12 -8.46 46.72
N THR A 717 3.89 -8.48 47.24
CA THR A 717 3.34 -7.43 48.12
C THR A 717 2.51 -8.07 49.22
N LYS A 718 2.12 -7.33 50.28
CA LYS A 718 1.20 -7.86 51.31
C LYS A 718 -0.10 -8.43 50.73
N SER A 719 -0.65 -7.80 49.68
CA SER A 719 -1.88 -8.26 49.00
C SER A 719 -1.66 -9.45 48.05
N LYS A 720 -0.43 -9.65 47.60
CA LYS A 720 -0.02 -10.68 46.64
C LYS A 720 1.32 -11.26 47.08
N PRO A 721 1.33 -12.10 48.14
CA PRO A 721 2.56 -12.64 48.69
C PRO A 721 3.14 -13.73 47.79
N LEU A 722 4.43 -13.99 47.97
CA LEU A 722 5.09 -15.22 47.53
C LEU A 722 5.13 -16.19 48.70
N ASN A 723 4.51 -17.37 48.56
CA ASN A 723 4.43 -18.36 49.62
C ASN A 723 5.45 -19.48 49.38
N LEU A 724 6.17 -19.85 50.43
CA LEU A 724 7.03 -21.01 50.56
C LEU A 724 6.35 -21.96 51.55
N ASN A 725 5.75 -23.03 51.03
CA ASN A 725 5.02 -24.01 51.82
C ASN A 725 5.84 -25.29 51.97
N GLN A 726 5.63 -26.03 53.05
CA GLN A 726 6.28 -27.32 53.28
C GLN A 726 7.80 -27.26 53.14
N LEU A 727 8.43 -26.19 53.65
CA LEU A 727 9.88 -26.09 53.67
C LEU A 727 10.41 -27.14 54.65
N SER A 728 11.30 -28.01 54.18
CA SER A 728 11.90 -29.07 54.98
C SER A 728 13.36 -29.25 54.61
N PHE A 729 14.24 -29.44 55.58
CA PHE A 729 15.64 -29.81 55.37
C PHE A 729 16.19 -30.59 56.57
N ASN A 730 17.25 -31.36 56.36
CA ASN A 730 17.98 -32.05 57.40
C ASN A 730 18.94 -31.08 58.09
N LEU A 731 18.96 -31.10 59.43
CA LEU A 731 19.82 -30.23 60.24
C LEU A 731 20.21 -30.94 61.53
N PHE A 732 21.50 -30.91 61.90
CA PHE A 732 22.05 -31.52 63.13
C PHE A 732 21.57 -32.96 63.38
N GLY A 733 21.51 -33.79 62.33
CA GLY A 733 21.03 -35.19 62.40
C GLY A 733 19.52 -35.39 62.54
N GLY A 734 18.77 -34.30 62.71
CA GLY A 734 17.31 -34.25 62.70
C GLY A 734 16.76 -33.58 61.44
N LYS A 735 15.54 -33.05 61.55
CA LYS A 735 14.85 -32.32 60.48
C LYS A 735 14.25 -31.03 60.98
N LEU A 736 14.26 -30.00 60.13
CA LEU A 736 13.52 -28.76 60.34
C LEU A 736 12.37 -28.70 59.33
N ASN A 737 11.16 -28.40 59.82
CA ASN A 737 9.94 -28.29 59.04
C ASN A 737 9.26 -26.94 59.29
N VAL A 738 9.00 -26.18 58.23
CA VAL A 738 8.18 -24.96 58.24
C VAL A 738 6.96 -25.18 57.36
N LYS A 739 5.78 -25.21 57.98
CA LYS A 739 4.52 -25.49 57.27
C LYS A 739 4.23 -24.45 56.19
N ARG A 740 4.40 -23.17 56.53
CA ARG A 740 4.11 -22.04 55.66
C ARG A 740 4.97 -20.84 56.04
N PHE A 741 5.51 -20.19 55.01
CA PHE A 741 6.24 -18.94 55.12
C PHE A 741 5.86 -18.05 53.94
N ALA A 742 5.54 -16.78 54.19
CA ALA A 742 5.13 -15.83 53.14
C ALA A 742 6.14 -14.69 53.04
N LEU A 743 6.34 -14.16 51.84
CA LEU A 743 7.13 -12.97 51.55
C LEU A 743 6.21 -11.89 50.93
N PRO A 744 6.08 -10.70 51.53
CA PRO A 744 6.62 -10.34 52.84
C PRO A 744 5.92 -11.15 53.94
N GLN A 745 6.58 -11.36 55.09
CA GLN A 745 6.00 -12.13 56.19
C GLN A 745 4.71 -11.46 56.70
N THR A 746 3.62 -12.21 56.69
CA THR A 746 2.30 -11.76 57.18
C THR A 746 1.91 -12.40 58.51
N GLU A 747 2.45 -13.59 58.81
CA GLU A 747 2.15 -14.38 59.99
C GLU A 747 3.43 -15.01 60.57
N ILE A 748 3.37 -15.43 61.84
CA ILE A 748 4.46 -16.14 62.52
C ILE A 748 4.80 -17.41 61.75
N ALA A 749 6.09 -17.64 61.52
CA ALA A 749 6.58 -18.89 60.93
C ALA A 749 7.04 -19.82 62.06
N TYR A 750 6.41 -20.97 62.23
CA TYR A 750 6.86 -21.94 63.23
C TYR A 750 7.93 -22.84 62.63
N LEU A 751 9.17 -22.70 63.13
CA LEU A 751 10.26 -23.61 62.81
C LEU A 751 10.13 -24.82 63.74
N ASN A 752 9.73 -25.97 63.20
CA ASN A 752 9.61 -27.21 63.96
C ASN A 752 10.85 -28.05 63.70
N LEU A 753 11.70 -28.17 64.69
CA LEU A 753 12.90 -29.00 64.67
C LEU A 753 12.61 -30.31 65.39
N GLU A 754 12.91 -31.41 64.74
CA GLU A 754 12.62 -32.76 65.23
C GLU A 754 13.91 -33.58 65.32
N ARG A 755 14.11 -34.23 66.46
CA ARG A 755 15.19 -35.19 66.72
C ARG A 755 16.59 -34.64 66.40
N LEU A 756 16.89 -33.43 66.84
CA LEU A 756 18.22 -32.82 66.74
C LEU A 756 19.19 -33.53 67.68
N ASP A 757 20.38 -33.89 67.21
CA ASP A 757 21.44 -34.48 68.02
C ASP A 757 22.13 -33.39 68.85
N PHE A 758 22.11 -33.50 70.18
CA PHE A 758 22.79 -32.54 71.06
C PHE A 758 24.30 -32.48 70.79
N GLU A 759 24.89 -33.64 70.50
CA GLU A 759 26.32 -33.78 70.19
C GLU A 759 26.70 -32.89 69.00
N LYS A 760 25.89 -32.91 67.95
CA LYS A 760 26.14 -32.10 66.73
C LYS A 760 25.94 -30.61 66.98
N ILE A 761 24.98 -30.25 67.83
CA ILE A 761 24.76 -28.85 68.21
C ILE A 761 25.95 -28.34 69.02
N LEU A 762 26.38 -29.07 70.05
CA LEU A 762 27.52 -28.66 70.89
C LEU A 762 28.82 -28.62 70.09
N GLN A 763 29.03 -29.59 69.19
CA GLN A 763 30.17 -29.61 68.28
C GLN A 763 30.17 -28.37 67.37
N PHE A 764 29.03 -28.03 66.78
CA PHE A 764 28.90 -26.82 65.95
C PHE A 764 29.16 -25.55 66.76
N MET A 765 28.66 -25.48 68.00
CA MET A 765 28.86 -24.35 68.91
C MET A 765 30.27 -24.26 69.49
N GLN A 766 31.14 -25.22 69.16
CA GLN A 766 32.50 -25.37 69.70
C GLN A 766 32.52 -25.42 71.24
N TYR A 767 31.44 -25.92 71.85
CA TYR A 767 31.32 -25.99 73.31
C TYR A 767 31.90 -27.31 73.83
N GLN A 768 33.10 -27.23 74.41
CA GLN A 768 33.88 -28.41 74.83
C GLN A 768 33.86 -28.67 76.35
N GLN A 769 33.03 -27.93 77.10
CA GLN A 769 33.00 -28.05 78.57
C GLN A 769 32.11 -29.19 79.06
N ILE A 770 31.16 -29.64 78.24
CA ILE A 770 30.22 -30.73 78.56
C ILE A 770 30.08 -31.68 77.37
N ASP A 771 29.88 -32.97 77.64
CA ASP A 771 29.40 -33.97 76.70
C ASP A 771 27.90 -34.21 76.98
N LEU A 772 27.05 -33.75 76.07
CA LEU A 772 25.60 -33.95 76.13
C LEU A 772 25.18 -34.86 74.97
N LYS A 773 24.76 -36.07 75.31
CA LYS A 773 24.29 -37.07 74.34
C LYS A 773 22.78 -37.19 74.36
N GLY A 774 22.17 -37.36 73.21
CA GLY A 774 20.73 -37.56 73.06
C GLY A 774 20.09 -36.60 72.07
N LYS A 775 18.76 -36.54 72.07
CA LYS A 775 18.03 -35.76 71.07
C LYS A 775 17.01 -34.81 71.66
N ALA A 776 16.77 -33.70 70.95
CA ALA A 776 15.76 -32.71 71.29
C ALA A 776 14.84 -32.35 70.12
N ASN A 777 13.64 -31.90 70.47
CA ASN A 777 12.70 -31.25 69.57
C ASN A 777 12.61 -29.76 69.94
N ALA A 778 12.39 -28.90 68.96
CA ALA A 778 12.13 -27.50 69.22
C ALA A 778 11.01 -26.95 68.34
N THR A 779 10.19 -26.05 68.90
CA THR A 779 9.23 -25.24 68.15
C THR A 779 9.60 -23.78 68.37
N LEU A 780 10.05 -23.11 67.31
CA LEU A 780 10.55 -21.73 67.39
C LEU A 780 9.62 -20.81 66.59
N PRO A 781 8.82 -19.96 67.27
CA PRO A 781 8.01 -18.93 66.61
C PRO A 781 8.92 -17.84 66.02
N PHE A 782 9.03 -17.79 64.69
CA PHE A 782 10.04 -16.99 63.99
C PHE A 782 9.46 -15.77 63.28
N TRP A 783 10.09 -14.62 63.48
CA TRP A 783 9.86 -13.38 62.72
C TRP A 783 11.11 -12.95 61.97
N LEU A 784 11.06 -12.98 60.64
CA LEU A 784 12.15 -12.57 59.76
C LEU A 784 12.57 -11.12 59.98
N SER A 785 11.61 -10.23 60.30
CA SER A 785 11.90 -8.82 60.54
C SER A 785 12.62 -8.53 61.86
N GLY A 786 12.73 -9.54 62.75
CA GLY A 786 13.25 -9.38 64.10
C GLY A 786 12.35 -8.53 65.01
N LYS A 787 11.14 -8.16 64.58
CA LYS A 787 10.18 -7.37 65.36
C LYS A 787 8.96 -8.22 65.71
N PRO A 788 8.61 -8.43 67.00
CA PRO A 788 9.28 -7.90 68.20
C PRO A 788 10.58 -8.61 68.61
N CYS A 789 10.79 -9.86 68.18
CA CYS A 789 11.98 -10.69 68.40
C CYS A 789 12.17 -11.63 67.20
N TYR A 790 13.36 -12.20 66.98
CA TYR A 790 13.56 -13.23 65.95
C TYR A 790 12.93 -14.55 66.35
N ILE A 791 13.05 -14.94 67.62
CA ILE A 791 12.35 -16.07 68.22
C ILE A 791 11.67 -15.56 69.48
N CYS A 792 10.36 -15.73 69.57
CA CYS A 792 9.56 -15.31 70.71
C CYS A 792 8.91 -16.53 71.36
N ASP A 793 9.26 -16.84 72.59
CA ASP A 793 8.76 -17.98 73.37
C ASP A 793 8.95 -19.34 72.67
N GLY A 794 10.13 -19.55 72.09
CA GLY A 794 10.53 -20.84 71.54
C GLY A 794 10.57 -21.90 72.63
N LEU A 795 10.12 -23.12 72.30
CA LEU A 795 10.11 -24.25 73.22
C LEU A 795 11.09 -25.31 72.72
N LEU A 796 12.06 -25.69 73.56
CA LEU A 796 12.97 -26.81 73.34
C LEU A 796 12.64 -27.90 74.37
N THR A 797 12.44 -29.13 73.92
CA THR A 797 12.11 -30.27 74.77
C THR A 797 12.96 -31.48 74.44
N GLN A 798 13.15 -32.34 75.42
CA GLN A 798 13.75 -33.64 75.23
C GLN A 798 12.93 -34.50 74.25
N ALA A 799 13.61 -35.18 73.32
CA ALA A 799 13.00 -36.14 72.40
C ALA A 799 13.35 -37.59 72.77
N GLU A 800 14.55 -37.83 73.30
CA GLU A 800 15.05 -39.14 73.72
C GLU A 800 15.84 -39.01 75.03
N THR A 801 15.97 -40.09 75.81
CA THR A 801 16.79 -40.11 77.05
C THR A 801 18.19 -39.57 76.75
N SER A 802 18.61 -38.57 77.51
CA SER A 802 19.86 -37.84 77.26
C SER A 802 20.82 -38.01 78.44
N TYR A 803 22.12 -37.90 78.19
CA TYR A 803 23.17 -38.09 79.19
C TYR A 803 24.08 -36.86 79.22
N LEU A 804 24.36 -36.34 80.41
CA LEU A 804 25.22 -35.19 80.62
C LEU A 804 26.46 -35.62 81.41
N THR A 805 27.64 -35.35 80.86
CA THR A 805 28.92 -35.59 81.52
C THR A 805 29.79 -34.35 81.38
N PHE A 806 30.53 -33.97 82.42
CA PHE A 806 31.50 -32.89 82.34
C PHE A 806 32.83 -33.40 81.80
N THR A 807 33.52 -32.58 81.03
CA THR A 807 34.83 -32.99 80.48
C THR A 807 35.88 -33.10 81.58
N PRO A 808 36.89 -33.99 81.43
CA PRO A 808 37.95 -34.16 82.43
C PRO A 808 38.65 -32.85 82.82
N GLU A 809 38.80 -31.93 81.87
CA GLU A 809 39.38 -30.60 82.06
C GLU A 809 38.52 -29.75 83.00
N LEU A 810 37.21 -29.65 82.73
CA LEU A 810 36.26 -28.92 83.58
C LEU A 810 36.19 -29.52 84.99
N LEU A 811 36.17 -30.86 85.08
CA LEU A 811 36.21 -31.58 86.36
C LEU A 811 37.47 -31.23 87.17
N SER A 812 38.62 -31.09 86.52
CA SER A 812 39.90 -30.78 87.17
C SER A 812 39.99 -29.34 87.68
N GLU A 813 39.41 -28.38 86.95
CA GLU A 813 39.36 -26.97 87.34
C GLU A 813 38.31 -26.72 88.43
N MET A 814 37.11 -27.29 88.30
CA MET A 814 36.06 -27.16 89.30
C MET A 814 36.41 -27.85 90.62
N LYS A 815 37.21 -28.93 90.62
CA LYS A 815 37.74 -29.54 91.86
C LYS A 815 38.66 -28.60 92.66
N LYS A 816 39.27 -27.60 92.02
CA LYS A 816 40.09 -26.56 92.68
C LYS A 816 39.26 -25.41 93.26
N SER A 817 37.96 -25.34 92.95
CA SER A 817 37.05 -24.28 93.42
C SER A 817 36.39 -24.62 94.77
N GLY A 818 35.45 -23.80 95.23
CA GLY A 818 34.83 -23.88 96.55
C GLY A 818 34.02 -25.17 96.80
N TYR A 819 33.63 -25.38 98.06
CA TYR A 819 32.87 -26.56 98.50
C TYR A 819 31.52 -26.71 97.78
N THR A 820 30.88 -25.59 97.39
CA THR A 820 29.58 -25.56 96.71
C THR A 820 29.68 -26.09 95.27
N GLU A 821 30.74 -25.75 94.55
CA GLU A 821 31.01 -26.20 93.19
C GLU A 821 31.33 -27.70 93.15
N GLN A 822 32.00 -28.23 94.18
CA GLN A 822 32.25 -29.67 94.33
C GLN A 822 30.96 -30.49 94.55
N ILE A 823 29.98 -29.93 95.25
CA ILE A 823 28.64 -30.55 95.39
C ILE A 823 27.92 -30.57 94.04
N LEU A 824 27.95 -29.46 93.30
CA LEU A 824 27.40 -29.38 91.93
C LEU A 824 28.04 -30.40 91.00
N LEU A 825 29.37 -30.56 91.07
CA LEU A 825 30.10 -31.59 90.32
C LEU A 825 29.58 -33.00 90.59
N HIS A 826 29.40 -33.36 91.87
CA HIS A 826 28.97 -34.71 92.26
C HIS A 826 27.50 -35.00 91.90
N LEU A 827 26.66 -33.96 91.91
CA LEU A 827 25.22 -34.06 91.64
C LEU A 827 24.86 -34.02 90.15
N VAL A 828 25.69 -33.40 89.29
CA VAL A 828 25.37 -33.15 87.88
C VAL A 828 26.25 -33.97 86.93
N ASP A 829 27.52 -34.25 87.24
CA ASP A 829 28.38 -35.04 86.37
C ASP A 829 27.86 -36.49 86.21
N LYS A 830 28.03 -37.05 85.01
CA LYS A 830 27.56 -38.39 84.61
C LYS A 830 26.09 -38.63 84.97
N SER A 831 25.22 -37.66 84.71
CA SER A 831 23.79 -37.76 85.01
C SER A 831 22.96 -38.15 83.80
N THR A 832 21.88 -38.88 84.04
CA THR A 832 20.84 -39.14 83.05
C THR A 832 19.78 -38.03 83.15
N ILE A 833 19.50 -37.36 82.03
CA ILE A 833 18.43 -36.37 81.91
C ILE A 833 17.14 -37.11 81.59
N ASN A 834 16.18 -37.07 82.52
CA ASN A 834 14.89 -37.75 82.36
C ASN A 834 13.82 -36.83 81.76
N ASP A 835 13.93 -35.53 81.99
CA ASP A 835 13.02 -34.51 81.47
C ASP A 835 13.81 -33.22 81.28
N PHE A 836 13.75 -32.65 80.08
CA PHE A 836 14.32 -31.36 79.76
C PHE A 836 13.31 -30.52 78.99
N ARG A 837 13.10 -29.30 79.50
CA ARG A 837 12.30 -28.28 78.86
C ARG A 837 12.99 -26.94 78.99
N SER A 838 13.10 -26.21 77.89
CA SER A 838 13.67 -24.87 77.88
C SER A 838 12.83 -23.90 77.07
N LEU A 839 12.70 -22.68 77.57
CA LEU A 839 12.21 -21.55 76.78
C LEU A 839 13.40 -20.85 76.12
N ILE A 840 13.21 -20.43 74.87
CA ILE A 840 14.23 -19.79 74.03
C ILE A 840 13.65 -18.49 73.49
N ASN A 841 14.32 -17.38 73.77
CA ASN A 841 14.00 -16.07 73.22
C ASN A 841 15.23 -15.50 72.52
N VAL A 842 15.07 -14.96 71.31
CA VAL A 842 16.14 -14.27 70.58
C VAL A 842 15.68 -12.88 70.23
N GLY A 843 16.25 -11.88 70.91
CA GLY A 843 15.93 -10.48 70.71
C GLY A 843 16.42 -9.92 69.37
N PRO A 844 16.00 -8.69 68.99
CA PRO A 844 16.40 -8.06 67.73
C PRO A 844 17.91 -7.83 67.58
N LYS A 845 18.67 -7.81 68.70
CA LYS A 845 20.13 -7.63 68.71
C LYS A 845 20.90 -8.96 68.72
N GLY A 846 20.19 -10.09 68.62
CA GLY A 846 20.77 -11.43 68.69
C GLY A 846 21.01 -11.92 70.11
N ASP A 847 20.54 -11.20 71.14
CA ASP A 847 20.59 -11.66 72.52
C ASP A 847 19.66 -12.85 72.71
N LEU A 848 20.25 -14.03 72.84
CA LEU A 848 19.59 -15.28 73.19
C LEU A 848 19.45 -15.33 74.71
N VAL A 849 18.24 -15.62 75.16
CA VAL A 849 17.95 -16.00 76.54
C VAL A 849 17.36 -17.40 76.50
N LEU A 850 18.01 -18.33 77.19
CA LEU A 850 17.60 -19.71 77.35
C LEU A 850 17.29 -19.94 78.84
N ASP A 851 16.06 -20.34 79.13
CA ASP A 851 15.60 -20.69 80.48
C ASP A 851 15.21 -22.17 80.51
N GLY A 852 16.16 -23.00 80.94
CA GLY A 852 16.12 -24.45 80.93
C GLY A 852 15.80 -25.04 82.31
N LYS A 853 14.93 -26.04 82.33
CA LYS A 853 14.60 -26.85 83.50
C LYS A 853 14.91 -28.30 83.19
N LEU A 854 15.87 -28.88 83.92
CA LEU A 854 16.33 -30.25 83.76
C LEU A 854 16.00 -31.05 85.01
N LYS A 855 15.46 -32.25 84.82
CA LYS A 855 15.35 -33.28 85.87
C LYS A 855 16.40 -34.36 85.62
N LEU A 856 17.36 -34.44 86.51
CA LEU A 856 18.53 -35.32 86.41
C LEU A 856 18.42 -36.46 87.42
N SER A 857 18.91 -37.63 87.04
CA SER A 857 19.26 -38.71 87.96
C SER A 857 20.78 -38.91 87.90
N SER A 858 21.47 -38.66 89.01
CA SER A 858 22.91 -38.94 89.09
C SER A 858 23.14 -40.45 89.01
N ASN A 859 24.04 -40.89 88.12
CA ASN A 859 24.39 -42.30 87.99
C ASN A 859 25.37 -42.79 89.08
N GLN A 860 25.87 -41.89 89.93
CA GLN A 860 26.79 -42.24 91.02
C GLN A 860 26.03 -42.68 92.28
N ASP A 861 25.01 -41.93 92.69
CA ASP A 861 24.28 -42.17 93.96
C ASP A 861 22.74 -42.20 93.82
N GLN A 862 22.20 -42.31 92.60
CA GLN A 862 20.74 -42.29 92.31
C GLN A 862 19.98 -41.04 92.78
N SER A 863 20.67 -39.96 93.14
CA SER A 863 20.07 -38.71 93.59
C SER A 863 19.30 -38.02 92.46
N LYS A 864 18.08 -37.55 92.77
CA LYS A 864 17.24 -36.77 91.84
C LYS A 864 17.51 -35.28 92.01
N VAL A 865 17.90 -34.62 90.93
CA VAL A 865 18.28 -33.21 90.94
C VAL A 865 17.40 -32.42 89.98
N ASN A 866 16.82 -31.32 90.45
CA ASN A 866 16.13 -30.35 89.61
C ASN A 866 17.08 -29.18 89.36
N LEU A 867 17.62 -29.10 88.15
CA LEU A 867 18.53 -28.03 87.75
C LEU A 867 17.77 -26.97 86.95
N ASN A 868 17.72 -25.75 87.48
CA ASN A 868 17.27 -24.57 86.75
C ASN A 868 18.51 -23.90 86.16
N TYR A 869 18.59 -23.84 84.84
CA TYR A 869 19.73 -23.32 84.09
C TYR A 869 19.28 -22.12 83.27
N ASN A 870 19.83 -20.95 83.56
CA ASN A 870 19.65 -19.76 82.74
C ASN A 870 20.92 -19.48 81.96
N HIS A 871 20.79 -19.24 80.67
CA HIS A 871 21.90 -18.92 79.80
C HIS A 871 21.57 -17.72 78.93
N ARG A 872 22.55 -16.83 78.81
CA ARG A 872 22.46 -15.63 77.99
C ARG A 872 23.69 -15.52 77.13
N GLU A 873 23.48 -15.41 75.83
CA GLU A 873 24.54 -15.36 74.83
C GLU A 873 24.16 -14.40 73.72
N ASN A 874 25.13 -13.78 73.05
CA ASN A 874 24.82 -13.08 71.79
C ASN A 874 25.02 -14.06 70.63
N MET A 875 23.93 -14.56 70.07
CA MET A 875 23.96 -15.52 68.97
C MET A 875 24.59 -14.96 67.70
N PHE A 876 24.53 -13.65 67.47
CA PHE A 876 25.16 -13.04 66.29
C PHE A 876 26.67 -12.97 66.44
N ASP A 877 27.17 -12.66 67.62
CA ASP A 877 28.62 -12.63 67.88
C ASP A 877 29.19 -14.04 67.93
N LEU A 878 28.49 -14.98 68.55
CA LEU A 878 28.86 -16.39 68.52
C LEU A 878 28.88 -16.95 67.09
N TRP A 879 27.86 -16.63 66.28
CA TRP A 879 27.81 -17.05 64.87
C TRP A 879 28.99 -16.51 64.06
N LYS A 880 29.44 -15.28 64.33
CA LYS A 880 30.65 -14.72 63.69
C LYS A 880 31.92 -15.44 64.12
N LEU A 881 32.03 -15.81 65.40
CA LEU A 881 33.21 -16.49 65.94
C LEU A 881 33.36 -17.91 65.37
N ILE A 882 32.30 -18.72 65.45
CA ILE A 882 32.31 -20.12 64.98
C ILE A 882 32.67 -20.17 63.49
N ASN A 883 32.02 -19.32 62.70
CA ASN A 883 32.12 -19.39 61.24
C ASN A 883 33.26 -18.55 60.66
N TYR A 884 34.17 -17.99 61.47
CA TYR A 884 35.17 -17.04 60.94
C TYR A 884 36.07 -17.67 59.87
N SER A 885 36.58 -18.89 60.11
CA SER A 885 37.45 -19.60 59.16
C SER A 885 36.69 -20.02 57.89
N SER A 886 35.50 -20.62 58.05
CA SER A 886 34.69 -21.11 56.93
C SER A 886 34.10 -19.97 56.10
N GLN A 887 33.70 -18.86 56.73
CA GLN A 887 33.33 -17.65 56.02
C GLN A 887 34.51 -17.04 55.29
N PHE A 888 35.73 -17.10 55.83
CA PHE A 888 36.91 -16.61 55.10
C PHE A 888 37.16 -17.42 53.83
N GLU A 889 37.12 -18.75 53.90
CA GLU A 889 37.24 -19.63 52.73
C GLU A 889 36.14 -19.37 51.69
N GLN A 890 34.88 -19.30 52.13
CA GLN A 890 33.73 -19.03 51.25
C GLN A 890 33.80 -17.64 50.64
N LYS A 891 34.24 -16.62 51.41
CA LYS A 891 34.47 -15.27 50.89
C LYS A 891 35.59 -15.24 49.87
N LEU A 892 36.67 -15.98 50.10
CA LEU A 892 37.79 -16.09 49.17
C LEU A 892 37.34 -16.77 47.88
N GLU A 893 36.63 -17.90 47.98
CA GLU A 893 36.09 -18.61 46.83
C GLU A 893 35.10 -17.73 46.05
N ASN A 894 34.18 -17.07 46.75
CA ASN A 894 33.26 -16.10 46.17
C ASN A 894 34.00 -14.93 45.50
N TYR A 895 35.05 -14.41 46.12
CA TYR A 895 35.90 -13.35 45.55
C TYR A 895 36.65 -13.82 44.30
N LEU A 896 37.15 -15.06 44.28
CA LEU A 896 37.78 -15.65 43.10
C LEU A 896 36.76 -15.82 41.97
N TYR A 897 35.56 -16.30 42.27
CA TYR A 897 34.46 -16.36 41.30
C TYR A 897 34.08 -14.96 40.80
N GLN A 898 34.05 -13.94 41.67
CA GLN A 898 33.80 -12.55 41.27
C GLN A 898 34.91 -12.04 40.35
N LYS A 899 36.17 -12.38 40.62
CA LYS A 899 37.30 -11.98 39.77
C LYS A 899 37.20 -12.60 38.38
N LEU A 900 36.92 -13.90 38.30
CA LEU A 900 36.70 -14.60 37.03
C LEU A 900 35.52 -14.01 36.25
N ASP A 901 34.39 -13.75 36.91
CA ASP A 901 33.19 -13.14 36.31
C ASP A 901 33.46 -11.71 35.81
N ASN A 902 34.34 -10.96 36.47
CA ASN A 902 34.72 -9.60 36.05
C ASN A 902 35.81 -9.58 34.97
N GLU A 903 36.63 -10.63 34.82
CA GLU A 903 37.64 -10.75 33.76
C GLU A 903 37.01 -11.22 32.42
N GLU A 904 35.84 -11.88 32.45
CA GLU A 904 35.09 -12.30 31.26
C GLU A 904 34.14 -11.22 30.68
N LYS A 905 33.90 -10.11 31.40
CA LYS A 905 33.04 -8.98 31.01
C LYS A 905 33.79 -7.85 30.30
#